data_AF-K1Y9M6-F1
#
_entry.id   AF-K1Y9M6-F1
#
_cell.length_a   1.000
_cell.length_b   1.000
_cell.length_c   1.000
_cell.angle_alpha   90.00
_cell.angle_beta   90.00
_cell.angle_gamma   90.00
#
_symmetry.space_group_name_H-M   'P 1'
#
loop_
_entity.id
_entity.type
_entity.pdbx_description
1 polymer ?
#
loop_
_entity_poly.entity_id
_entity_poly.type
_entity_poly.pdbx_seq_one_letter_code
_entity_poly.pdbx_strand_id
1 'polypeptide(L)'
;MTFSQGSTYSGFRLTTHSFIQEIASDVYIFEHELLKCPLMAIKNDDTNKTFSVAFNTSPTDSTGVAHILEHSVLMGSKKYPVKDVFGEINKGGLTTFLNAMTGADVTYYPFATRNLKEYFNIMDVYCDVVFNPLLSRSTFEQEGWHYHQEGPDSPLQFQGVVFNEMKGAFSDPIRHIFHNIFAGLMPGSTYAHESGGDPRNIPDLSYEQFCEFHKNHYHPSNTIFLVYGDAPLEDELHFLESRFLSAFTAPGTKAAIVEGDPVRQPVFITAGYAVDSTDITGKTYLAVGTNVATIAMRRENTALQIIANILFNSDGSPLKNAIVSSGLCKDFGGFFMANSSSRTLMITYLVGSEARHRDTFLDLYRTTLGKMVGDGLDPELVLAELNKYEFAVREDASKAQRGLDLISKAMTGLKYGTDPIDNLKNEELIATLRQKALNEGYFEELIRQYLLDNPATVTVTLVPDPEKQKQTQAEEQDRLAAYDAGVTDRQRTERIERTCELMQEQQQPNSVETLSLLPQLSLADLSTKDDFHVAVPTEMFGRQVLVSELFTNHISYIDVGFDFSCLPPELLPLLDLFGTIVTEIGTKRLSYQQFAKEIATCTGSFSHALTTYTRRDDPDSTRPVFWLHLKCLPAYLDQALQLLAEIFTSVSFADTVRIREIVGREFAWAEHSAHSEGYHLPSTRVFAHLSTAGRYNEAVNGVTSYLAVKDLA
;
A
#
# COMPACT_ATOMS: atom_id res chain seq x y z
N MET A 1 32.51 16.38 4.37
CA MET A 1 33.32 15.72 5.42
C MET A 1 33.31 14.22 5.18
N THR A 2 34.30 13.48 5.67
CA THR A 2 34.31 12.01 5.61
C THR A 2 33.89 11.46 6.98
N PHE A 3 32.74 10.77 7.04
CA PHE A 3 32.30 10.09 8.26
C PHE A 3 33.17 8.86 8.52
N SER A 4 33.56 8.65 9.77
CA SER A 4 34.43 7.54 10.19
C SER A 4 33.71 6.65 11.19
N GLN A 5 33.68 5.35 10.92
CA GLN A 5 33.05 4.37 11.81
C GLN A 5 33.65 4.46 13.23
N GLY A 6 32.78 4.39 14.24
CA GLY A 6 33.12 4.55 15.66
C GLY A 6 33.22 6.00 16.14
N SER A 7 33.22 6.99 15.24
CA SER A 7 33.23 8.41 15.61
C SER A 7 31.83 8.94 15.90
N THR A 8 31.74 9.98 16.73
CA THR A 8 30.48 10.61 17.15
C THR A 8 30.32 11.98 16.49
N TYR A 9 29.13 12.25 15.97
CA TYR A 9 28.73 13.47 15.28
C TYR A 9 27.40 13.93 15.86
N SER A 10 27.35 15.12 16.47
CA SER A 10 26.11 15.66 17.08
C SER A 10 25.37 14.63 17.96
N GLY A 11 26.08 13.95 18.87
CA GLY A 11 25.46 12.94 19.76
C GLY A 11 25.21 11.56 19.14
N PHE A 12 25.41 11.40 17.83
CA PHE A 12 25.23 10.14 17.10
C PHE A 12 26.56 9.46 16.79
N ARG A 13 26.76 8.24 17.29
CA ARG A 13 27.93 7.43 16.98
C ARG A 13 27.69 6.61 15.72
N LEU A 14 28.56 6.75 14.72
CA LEU A 14 28.49 5.95 13.49
C LEU A 14 28.87 4.50 13.80
N THR A 15 27.93 3.57 13.63
CA THR A 15 28.15 2.15 13.90
C THR A 15 28.55 1.38 12.65
N THR A 16 27.98 1.72 11.49
CA THR A 16 28.22 1.03 10.22
C THR A 16 28.14 2.03 9.07
N HIS A 17 29.04 1.89 8.09
CA HIS A 17 29.00 2.60 6.81
C HIS A 17 29.26 1.58 5.69
N SER A 18 28.42 1.58 4.68
CA SER A 18 28.61 0.76 3.47
C SER A 18 28.06 1.50 2.25
N PHE A 19 28.78 1.44 1.14
CA PHE A 19 28.22 1.80 -0.15
C PHE A 19 27.45 0.59 -0.73
N ILE A 20 26.23 0.80 -1.20
CA ILE A 20 25.42 -0.25 -1.85
C ILE A 20 25.27 0.09 -3.33
N GLN A 21 25.95 -0.69 -4.17
CA GLN A 21 25.97 -0.48 -5.63
C GLN A 21 24.57 -0.57 -6.26
N GLU A 22 23.76 -1.54 -5.84
CA GLU A 22 22.41 -1.79 -6.39
C GLU A 22 21.49 -0.58 -6.28
N ILE A 23 21.69 0.25 -5.24
CA ILE A 23 20.94 1.47 -5.04
C ILE A 23 21.76 2.75 -5.24
N ALA A 24 23.01 2.62 -5.67
CA ALA A 24 23.95 3.73 -5.86
C ALA A 24 23.94 4.73 -4.70
N SER A 25 24.01 4.24 -3.45
CA SER A 25 23.87 5.06 -2.25
C SER A 25 24.88 4.67 -1.17
N ASP A 26 25.36 5.68 -0.44
CA ASP A 26 26.06 5.48 0.83
C ASP A 26 25.04 5.27 1.95
N VAL A 27 25.18 4.17 2.68
CA VAL A 27 24.32 3.82 3.80
C VAL A 27 25.10 3.95 5.10
N TYR A 28 24.59 4.78 6.01
CA TYR A 28 25.15 5.01 7.33
C TYR A 28 24.14 4.59 8.40
N ILE A 29 24.60 3.87 9.41
CA ILE A 29 23.80 3.52 10.59
C ILE A 29 24.46 4.14 11.82
N PHE A 30 23.73 5.01 12.49
CA PHE A 30 24.13 5.65 13.73
C PHE A 30 23.32 5.13 14.92
N GLU A 31 23.92 5.19 16.10
CA GLU A 31 23.24 5.04 17.38
C GLU A 31 23.45 6.32 18.19
N HIS A 32 22.38 6.92 18.70
CA HIS A 32 22.51 8.04 19.62
C HIS A 32 23.18 7.60 20.94
N GLU A 33 24.21 8.33 21.40
CA GLU A 33 25.06 7.89 22.52
C GLU A 33 24.29 7.73 23.84
N LEU A 34 23.44 8.70 24.18
CA LEU A 34 22.59 8.66 25.38
C LEU A 34 21.31 7.84 25.18
N LEU A 35 20.51 8.22 24.17
CA LEU A 35 19.14 7.73 23.99
C LEU A 35 19.05 6.35 23.34
N LYS A 36 20.14 5.87 22.72
CA LYS A 36 20.23 4.55 22.06
C LYS A 36 19.29 4.35 20.87
N CYS A 37 18.64 5.40 20.40
CA CYS A 37 17.81 5.33 19.20
C CYS A 37 18.68 5.20 17.94
N PRO A 38 18.32 4.30 17.02
CA PRO A 38 19.00 4.21 15.73
C PRO A 38 18.59 5.35 14.80
N LEU A 39 19.55 5.82 14.00
CA LEU A 39 19.31 6.64 12.82
C LEU A 39 19.97 5.97 11.62
N MET A 40 19.22 5.76 10.55
CA MET A 40 19.78 5.28 9.29
C MET A 40 19.65 6.35 8.21
N ALA A 41 20.77 6.59 7.54
CA ALA A 41 20.88 7.56 6.47
C ALA A 41 21.26 6.86 5.16
N ILE A 42 20.48 7.09 4.11
CA ILE A 42 20.74 6.61 2.75
C ILE A 42 21.02 7.84 1.88
N LYS A 43 22.29 8.14 1.63
CA LYS A 43 22.73 9.38 0.96
C LYS A 43 23.13 9.11 -0.49
N ASN A 44 22.61 9.93 -1.40
CA ASN A 44 22.84 9.89 -2.84
C ASN A 44 22.49 11.26 -3.47
N ASP A 45 22.49 11.34 -4.80
CA ASP A 45 22.21 12.58 -5.55
C ASP A 45 20.70 12.82 -5.82
N ASP A 46 19.81 12.07 -5.17
CA ASP A 46 18.36 12.25 -5.34
C ASP A 46 17.88 13.51 -4.62
N THR A 47 17.33 14.45 -5.40
CA THR A 47 16.80 15.71 -4.88
C THR A 47 15.55 15.52 -4.03
N ASN A 48 14.82 14.41 -4.15
CA ASN A 48 13.59 14.14 -3.40
C ASN A 48 13.91 13.60 -1.99
N LYS A 49 14.37 14.52 -1.13
CA LYS A 49 14.77 14.23 0.25
C LYS A 49 13.59 13.66 1.01
N THR A 50 13.81 12.59 1.75
CA THR A 50 12.77 11.91 2.53
C THR A 50 13.23 11.78 3.97
N PHE A 51 12.36 12.13 4.91
CA PHE A 51 12.56 11.93 6.33
C PHE A 51 11.43 11.06 6.87
N SER A 52 11.74 10.19 7.83
CA SER A 52 10.73 9.53 8.64
C SER A 52 11.18 9.39 10.09
N VAL A 53 10.24 9.62 11.00
CA VAL A 53 10.35 9.29 12.41
C VAL A 53 9.34 8.18 12.71
N ALA A 54 9.81 7.07 13.28
CA ALA A 54 8.99 5.90 13.57
C ALA A 54 9.10 5.50 15.04
N PHE A 55 8.03 4.99 15.61
CA PHE A 55 7.91 4.57 17.00
C PHE A 55 7.42 3.14 17.07
N ASN A 56 8.03 2.31 17.93
CA ASN A 56 7.47 0.99 18.21
C ASN A 56 6.22 1.19 19.09
N THR A 57 5.03 1.04 18.53
CA THR A 57 3.74 1.24 19.22
C THR A 57 3.06 -0.11 19.37
N SER A 58 3.15 -0.73 20.55
CA SER A 58 2.69 -2.11 20.76
C SER A 58 1.39 -2.14 21.59
N PRO A 59 0.20 -2.02 20.96
CA PRO A 59 -1.07 -2.11 21.68
C PRO A 59 -1.28 -3.50 22.30
N THR A 60 -2.01 -3.53 23.41
CA THR A 60 -2.37 -4.75 24.17
C THR A 60 -3.88 -4.92 24.31
N ASP A 61 -4.64 -4.12 23.58
CA ASP A 61 -6.09 -4.17 23.45
C ASP A 61 -6.49 -3.68 22.04
N SER A 62 -7.79 -3.71 21.74
CA SER A 62 -8.34 -3.29 20.45
C SER A 62 -9.05 -1.94 20.54
N THR A 63 -8.62 -1.08 21.45
CA THR A 63 -9.21 0.26 21.61
C THR A 63 -8.75 1.25 20.53
N GLY A 64 -7.76 0.88 19.71
CA GLY A 64 -7.23 1.73 18.65
C GLY A 64 -6.31 2.86 19.14
N VAL A 65 -5.81 2.78 20.37
CA VAL A 65 -5.02 3.86 21.00
C VAL A 65 -3.84 4.36 20.15
N ALA A 66 -3.15 3.46 19.44
CA ALA A 66 -2.04 3.83 18.57
C ALA A 66 -2.51 4.64 17.35
N HIS A 67 -3.63 4.24 16.74
CA HIS A 67 -4.23 4.91 15.59
C HIS A 67 -4.82 6.27 15.96
N ILE A 68 -5.55 6.34 17.09
CA ILE A 68 -6.09 7.60 17.63
C ILE A 68 -4.95 8.58 17.95
N LEU A 69 -3.83 8.10 18.49
CA LEU A 69 -2.66 8.94 18.73
C LEU A 69 -2.02 9.45 17.46
N GLU A 70 -1.93 8.63 16.43
CA GLU A 70 -1.36 9.03 15.14
C GLU A 70 -2.09 10.23 14.54
N HIS A 71 -3.42 10.21 14.56
CA HIS A 71 -4.24 11.39 14.22
C HIS A 71 -4.02 12.54 15.21
N SER A 72 -4.09 12.25 16.50
CA SER A 72 -4.15 13.29 17.54
C SER A 72 -2.87 14.09 17.70
N VAL A 73 -1.69 13.51 17.44
CA VAL A 73 -0.43 14.26 17.51
C VAL A 73 -0.37 15.35 16.44
N LEU A 74 -1.01 15.13 15.29
CA LEU A 74 -1.07 16.09 14.18
C LEU A 74 -2.04 17.26 14.44
N MET A 75 -2.80 17.22 15.54
CA MET A 75 -3.76 18.25 15.95
C MET A 75 -3.14 19.34 16.83
N GLY A 76 -1.87 19.65 16.57
CA GLY A 76 -1.14 20.74 17.20
C GLY A 76 -0.14 20.30 18.27
N SER A 77 0.90 21.11 18.40
CA SER A 77 2.00 20.91 19.33
C SER A 77 2.29 22.17 20.15
N LYS A 78 3.22 22.06 21.11
CA LYS A 78 3.61 23.21 21.94
C LYS A 78 4.19 24.36 21.10
N LYS A 79 4.95 24.05 20.05
CA LYS A 79 5.54 25.05 19.16
C LYS A 79 4.56 25.51 18.08
N TYR A 80 3.73 24.60 17.59
CA TYR A 80 2.74 24.85 16.55
C TYR A 80 1.34 24.53 17.08
N PRO A 81 0.74 25.41 17.91
CA PRO A 81 -0.59 25.21 18.48
C PRO A 81 -1.70 25.50 17.44
N VAL A 82 -1.55 24.91 16.26
CA VAL A 82 -2.45 25.02 15.11
C VAL A 82 -3.38 23.81 15.11
N LYS A 83 -4.68 24.04 14.93
CA LYS A 83 -5.64 22.95 14.71
C LYS A 83 -5.39 22.38 13.33
N ASP A 84 -5.25 21.06 13.22
CA ASP A 84 -4.95 20.36 11.97
C ASP A 84 -3.66 20.88 11.30
N VAL A 85 -2.52 20.68 11.97
CA VAL A 85 -1.20 21.08 11.45
C VAL A 85 -0.96 20.44 10.09
N PHE A 86 -1.33 19.16 9.94
CA PHE A 86 -1.14 18.37 8.74
C PHE A 86 -1.91 18.96 7.53
N GLY A 87 -3.18 19.31 7.70
CA GLY A 87 -3.98 19.96 6.67
C GLY A 87 -3.44 21.33 6.28
N GLU A 88 -2.95 22.13 7.23
CA GLU A 88 -2.40 23.46 6.94
C GLU A 88 -1.06 23.42 6.18
N ILE A 89 -0.16 22.51 6.53
CA ILE A 89 1.09 22.35 5.76
C ILE A 89 0.84 21.82 4.34
N ASN A 90 -0.15 20.94 4.16
CA ASN A 90 -0.49 20.38 2.86
C ASN A 90 -1.06 21.44 1.88
N LYS A 91 -1.72 22.49 2.39
CA LYS A 91 -2.25 23.59 1.56
C LYS A 91 -1.18 24.48 0.94
N GLY A 92 0.01 24.56 1.56
CA GLY A 92 1.03 25.56 1.22
C GLY A 92 2.41 25.00 0.85
N GLY A 93 2.61 23.68 0.87
CA GLY A 93 3.90 23.04 0.66
C GLY A 93 4.19 22.61 -0.79
N LEU A 94 5.48 22.35 -1.06
CA LEU A 94 6.02 21.67 -2.24
C LEU A 94 6.34 20.19 -1.96
N THR A 95 5.75 19.63 -0.89
CA THR A 95 5.96 18.24 -0.50
C THR A 95 5.53 17.32 -1.63
N THR A 96 6.40 16.40 -2.01
CA THR A 96 6.09 15.35 -2.97
C THR A 96 5.35 14.18 -2.31
N PHE A 97 5.47 14.07 -0.98
CA PHE A 97 4.74 13.14 -0.14
C PHE A 97 4.63 13.68 1.28
N LEU A 98 3.49 13.46 1.93
CA LEU A 98 3.23 13.87 3.30
C LEU A 98 2.17 12.92 3.86
N ASN A 99 2.49 12.13 4.89
CA ASN A 99 1.52 11.20 5.47
C ASN A 99 1.94 10.73 6.89
N ALA A 100 1.04 10.03 7.57
CA ALA A 100 1.27 9.29 8.80
C ALA A 100 0.57 7.92 8.71
N MET A 101 1.14 6.90 9.37
CA MET A 101 0.67 5.52 9.22
C MET A 101 0.79 4.76 10.55
N THR A 102 -0.25 3.98 10.84
CA THR A 102 -0.28 3.06 11.97
C THR A 102 -0.31 1.61 11.48
N GLY A 103 0.76 0.87 11.76
CA GLY A 103 0.83 -0.58 11.62
C GLY A 103 0.35 -1.33 12.87
N ALA A 104 0.58 -2.64 12.92
CA ALA A 104 0.18 -3.45 14.07
C ALA A 104 1.00 -3.17 15.35
N ASP A 105 2.26 -2.79 15.16
CA ASP A 105 3.28 -2.63 16.21
C ASP A 105 4.25 -1.47 15.92
N VAL A 106 3.88 -0.55 15.03
CA VAL A 106 4.68 0.62 14.64
C VAL A 106 3.79 1.76 14.18
N THR A 107 4.16 3.00 14.53
CA THR A 107 3.55 4.21 13.98
C THR A 107 4.66 5.09 13.43
N TYR A 108 4.53 5.57 12.20
CA TYR A 108 5.59 6.34 11.55
C TYR A 108 5.05 7.50 10.71
N TYR A 109 5.87 8.56 10.63
CA TYR A 109 5.50 9.85 10.05
C TYR A 109 6.53 10.23 8.99
N PRO A 110 6.34 9.79 7.73
CA PRO A 110 7.22 10.14 6.63
C PRO A 110 6.73 11.34 5.82
N PHE A 111 7.67 12.13 5.33
CA PHE A 111 7.43 13.13 4.30
C PHE A 111 8.59 13.16 3.30
N ALA A 112 8.32 13.67 2.10
CA ALA A 112 9.33 13.91 1.09
C ALA A 112 9.13 15.27 0.42
N THR A 113 10.24 15.93 0.06
CA THR A 113 10.23 17.19 -0.68
C THR A 113 11.53 17.37 -1.46
N ARG A 114 11.44 18.08 -2.58
CA ARG A 114 12.63 18.47 -3.37
C ARG A 114 13.30 19.74 -2.85
N ASN A 115 12.63 20.52 -2.00
CA ASN A 115 13.12 21.79 -1.49
C ASN A 115 13.85 21.61 -0.15
N LEU A 116 15.13 22.02 -0.07
CA LEU A 116 15.96 21.82 1.14
C LEU A 116 15.46 22.63 2.35
N LYS A 117 14.96 23.85 2.14
CA LYS A 117 14.43 24.66 3.24
C LYS A 117 13.13 24.05 3.77
N GLU A 118 12.25 23.66 2.87
CA GLU A 118 11.03 22.94 3.23
C GLU A 118 11.34 21.64 3.98
N TYR A 119 12.37 20.91 3.55
CA TYR A 119 12.77 19.66 4.19
C TYR A 119 13.01 19.86 5.69
N PHE A 120 13.84 20.84 6.08
CA PHE A 120 14.05 21.13 7.50
C PHE A 120 12.84 21.76 8.19
N ASN A 121 12.02 22.54 7.48
CA ASN A 121 10.79 23.10 8.02
C ASN A 121 9.78 22.00 8.41
N ILE A 122 9.53 21.03 7.53
CA ILE A 122 8.59 19.95 7.80
C ILE A 122 9.18 18.96 8.80
N MET A 123 10.50 18.74 8.79
CA MET A 123 11.19 17.97 9.83
C MET A 123 11.00 18.59 11.23
N ASP A 124 11.08 19.92 11.33
CA ASP A 124 10.80 20.68 12.56
C ASP A 124 9.37 20.46 13.04
N VAL A 125 8.41 20.60 12.13
CA VAL A 125 6.98 20.41 12.40
C VAL A 125 6.70 18.97 12.84
N TYR A 126 7.14 17.98 12.07
CA TYR A 126 6.92 16.55 12.35
C TYR A 126 7.53 16.14 13.69
N CYS A 127 8.76 16.55 13.98
CA CYS A 127 9.40 16.22 15.25
C CYS A 127 8.66 16.90 16.43
N ASP A 128 8.22 18.15 16.29
CA ASP A 128 7.53 18.81 17.39
C ASP A 128 6.12 18.25 17.63
N VAL A 129 5.37 17.89 16.58
CA VAL A 129 4.04 17.26 16.75
C VAL A 129 4.14 15.89 17.40
N VAL A 130 5.17 15.08 17.10
CA VAL A 130 5.28 13.75 17.73
C VAL A 130 5.87 13.80 19.14
N PHE A 131 6.85 14.66 19.41
CA PHE A 131 7.52 14.73 20.73
C PHE A 131 6.85 15.68 21.72
N ASN A 132 6.23 16.77 21.22
CA ASN A 132 5.61 17.81 22.04
C ASN A 132 4.14 18.09 21.65
N PRO A 133 3.29 17.07 21.41
CA PRO A 133 1.89 17.31 21.06
C PRO A 133 1.13 17.99 22.19
N LEU A 134 0.02 18.66 21.85
CA LEU A 134 -0.90 19.23 22.84
C LEU A 134 -1.72 18.16 23.55
N LEU A 135 -2.15 17.12 22.81
CA LEU A 135 -3.02 16.03 23.28
C LEU A 135 -4.18 16.53 24.15
N SER A 136 -4.87 17.59 23.71
CA SER A 136 -5.98 18.14 24.48
C SER A 136 -7.14 17.14 24.62
N ARG A 137 -7.98 17.31 25.63
CA ARG A 137 -9.18 16.47 25.78
C ARG A 137 -10.12 16.61 24.56
N SER A 138 -10.27 17.82 24.02
CA SER A 138 -11.04 18.06 22.78
C SER A 138 -10.47 17.29 21.59
N THR A 139 -9.14 17.22 21.46
CA THR A 139 -8.47 16.44 20.41
C THR A 139 -8.81 14.96 20.52
N PHE A 140 -8.72 14.39 21.73
CA PHE A 140 -9.08 13.00 21.98
C PHE A 140 -10.56 12.71 21.66
N GLU A 141 -11.46 13.60 22.07
CA GLU A 141 -12.90 13.47 21.81
C GLU A 141 -13.23 13.57 20.32
N GLN A 142 -12.56 14.47 19.59
CA GLN A 142 -12.72 14.63 18.15
C GLN A 142 -12.13 13.45 17.36
N GLU A 143 -10.84 13.17 17.53
CA GLU A 143 -10.12 12.20 16.70
C GLU A 143 -10.40 10.76 17.12
N GLY A 144 -10.56 10.52 18.43
CA GLY A 144 -10.84 9.20 18.98
C GLY A 144 -12.33 8.89 19.03
N TRP A 145 -12.93 9.20 20.18
CA TRP A 145 -14.36 9.01 20.41
C TRP A 145 -14.88 9.87 21.57
N HIS A 146 -16.18 10.18 21.55
CA HIS A 146 -16.92 10.78 22.66
C HIS A 146 -18.40 10.40 22.63
N TYR A 147 -19.08 10.62 23.76
CA TYR A 147 -20.54 10.63 23.83
C TYR A 147 -21.07 11.95 23.27
N HIS A 148 -21.84 11.86 22.20
CA HIS A 148 -22.37 13.01 21.47
C HIS A 148 -23.86 13.16 21.71
N GLN A 149 -24.28 14.35 22.17
CA GLN A 149 -25.69 14.71 22.29
C GLN A 149 -25.88 16.22 22.16
N GLU A 150 -26.48 16.68 21.06
CA GLU A 150 -26.64 18.11 20.77
C GLU A 150 -27.72 18.82 21.60
N GLY A 151 -28.63 18.07 22.23
CA GLY A 151 -29.72 18.62 23.01
C GLY A 151 -30.48 17.56 23.81
N PRO A 152 -31.37 17.95 24.74
CA PRO A 152 -32.07 17.01 25.63
C PRO A 152 -32.91 15.95 24.89
N ASP A 153 -33.49 16.34 23.76
CA ASP A 153 -34.31 15.47 22.91
C ASP A 153 -33.51 14.81 21.77
N SER A 154 -32.24 15.17 21.60
CA SER A 154 -31.37 14.56 20.60
C SER A 154 -30.92 13.17 21.06
N PRO A 155 -30.80 12.20 20.13
CA PRO A 155 -30.33 10.87 20.49
C PRO A 155 -28.88 10.93 20.98
N LEU A 156 -28.59 10.15 22.02
CA LEU A 156 -27.21 9.93 22.47
C LEU A 156 -26.51 8.98 21.49
N GLN A 157 -25.30 9.33 21.06
CA GLN A 157 -24.53 8.55 20.10
C GLN A 157 -23.05 8.49 20.50
N PHE A 158 -22.31 7.51 19.97
CA PHE A 158 -20.86 7.60 19.90
C PHE A 158 -20.46 8.34 18.63
N GLN A 159 -19.52 9.28 18.73
CA GLN A 159 -18.90 9.95 17.58
C GLN A 159 -17.40 10.10 17.77
N GLY A 160 -16.66 10.20 16.65
CA GLY A 160 -15.21 10.41 16.59
C GLY A 160 -14.68 10.07 15.21
N VAL A 161 -13.55 10.64 14.79
CA VAL A 161 -12.98 10.42 13.45
C VAL A 161 -12.60 8.94 13.27
N VAL A 162 -11.69 8.43 14.10
CA VAL A 162 -11.21 7.03 14.03
C VAL A 162 -12.34 6.06 14.31
N PHE A 163 -13.25 6.36 15.25
CA PHE A 163 -14.42 5.52 15.50
C PHE A 163 -15.27 5.31 14.24
N ASN A 164 -15.56 6.38 13.49
CA ASN A 164 -16.36 6.29 12.27
C ASN A 164 -15.59 5.66 11.11
N GLU A 165 -14.29 5.96 10.98
CA GLU A 165 -13.42 5.31 10.00
C GLU A 165 -13.41 3.79 10.19
N MET A 166 -13.21 3.34 11.42
CA MET A 166 -13.15 1.92 11.77
C MET A 166 -14.50 1.22 11.62
N LYS A 167 -15.62 1.91 11.85
CA LYS A 167 -16.95 1.38 11.49
C LYS A 167 -17.06 1.09 10.00
N GLY A 168 -16.55 1.99 9.15
CA GLY A 168 -16.49 1.78 7.70
C GLY A 168 -15.57 0.61 7.35
N ALA A 169 -14.37 0.57 7.92
CA ALA A 169 -13.37 -0.45 7.58
C ALA A 169 -13.75 -1.88 8.04
N PHE A 170 -14.55 -2.02 9.11
CA PHE A 170 -15.09 -3.32 9.56
C PHE A 170 -16.30 -3.81 8.74
N SER A 171 -16.74 -3.06 7.72
CA SER A 171 -17.73 -3.54 6.76
C SER A 171 -17.14 -4.52 5.74
N ASP A 172 -15.80 -4.54 5.57
CA ASP A 172 -15.10 -5.46 4.68
C ASP A 172 -14.93 -6.85 5.32
N PRO A 173 -15.54 -7.92 4.76
CA PRO A 173 -15.38 -9.28 5.25
C PRO A 173 -13.93 -9.77 5.26
N ILE A 174 -13.09 -9.27 4.35
CA ILE A 174 -11.67 -9.65 4.29
C ILE A 174 -10.92 -9.18 5.55
N ARG A 175 -11.26 -8.01 6.10
CA ARG A 175 -10.68 -7.54 7.37
C ARG A 175 -11.00 -8.49 8.53
N HIS A 176 -12.22 -9.04 8.58
CA HIS A 176 -12.59 -10.06 9.57
C HIS A 176 -11.77 -11.34 9.43
N ILE A 177 -11.47 -11.77 8.20
CA ILE A 177 -10.59 -12.93 7.95
C ILE A 177 -9.21 -12.67 8.54
N PHE A 178 -8.60 -11.52 8.24
CA PHE A 178 -7.29 -11.15 8.80
C PHE A 178 -7.32 -11.16 10.33
N HIS A 179 -8.25 -10.42 10.94
CA HIS A 179 -8.35 -10.34 12.40
C HIS A 179 -8.45 -11.72 13.06
N ASN A 180 -9.34 -12.59 12.57
CA ASN A 180 -9.52 -13.93 13.12
C ASN A 180 -8.29 -14.84 12.87
N ILE A 181 -7.62 -14.73 11.73
CA ILE A 181 -6.41 -15.51 11.44
C ILE A 181 -5.26 -15.09 12.35
N PHE A 182 -5.01 -13.79 12.50
CA PHE A 182 -3.96 -13.27 13.36
C PHE A 182 -4.19 -13.67 14.82
N ALA A 183 -5.41 -13.44 15.35
CA ALA A 183 -5.77 -13.83 16.71
C ALA A 183 -5.71 -15.35 16.92
N GLY A 184 -6.06 -16.14 15.91
CA GLY A 184 -5.97 -17.59 15.96
C GLY A 184 -4.53 -18.12 15.90
N LEU A 185 -3.63 -17.50 15.14
CA LEU A 185 -2.25 -17.96 14.95
C LEU A 185 -1.33 -17.52 16.10
N MET A 186 -1.62 -16.35 16.68
CA MET A 186 -0.78 -15.71 17.69
C MET A 186 -1.62 -15.22 18.88
N PRO A 187 -2.37 -16.12 19.56
CA PRO A 187 -3.23 -15.75 20.68
C PRO A 187 -2.43 -15.05 21.79
N GLY A 188 -2.98 -13.96 22.33
CA GLY A 188 -2.35 -13.17 23.39
C GLY A 188 -1.15 -12.33 22.94
N SER A 189 -0.86 -12.29 21.64
CA SER A 189 0.14 -11.36 21.07
C SER A 189 -0.44 -9.97 20.85
N THR A 190 0.43 -8.96 20.71
CA THR A 190 0.06 -7.63 20.17
C THR A 190 -0.73 -7.76 18.87
N TYR A 191 -0.37 -8.72 18.03
CA TYR A 191 -0.97 -8.95 16.73
C TYR A 191 -2.34 -9.63 16.78
N ALA A 192 -2.78 -10.15 17.93
CA ALA A 192 -4.13 -10.66 18.11
C ALA A 192 -5.17 -9.52 18.26
N HIS A 193 -4.71 -8.29 18.44
CA HIS A 193 -5.54 -7.11 18.60
C HIS A 193 -5.65 -6.32 17.30
N GLU A 194 -6.74 -5.56 17.15
CA GLU A 194 -6.89 -4.59 16.07
C GLU A 194 -6.26 -3.25 16.47
N SER A 195 -5.06 -2.96 15.96
CA SER A 195 -4.33 -1.72 16.27
C SER A 195 -5.04 -0.46 15.75
N GLY A 196 -5.83 -0.60 14.68
CA GLY A 196 -6.70 0.47 14.17
C GLY A 196 -7.88 0.80 15.08
N GLY A 197 -8.27 -0.14 15.95
CA GLY A 197 -9.42 -0.09 16.84
C GLY A 197 -10.62 -0.89 16.35
N ASP A 198 -11.14 -1.81 17.16
CA ASP A 198 -12.46 -2.41 16.95
C ASP A 198 -13.51 -1.39 17.43
N PRO A 199 -14.51 -1.00 16.60
CA PRO A 199 -15.56 -0.06 17.02
C PRO A 199 -16.27 -0.42 18.33
N ARG A 200 -16.31 -1.70 18.71
CA ARG A 200 -16.88 -2.15 19.99
C ARG A 200 -15.98 -1.83 21.19
N ASN A 201 -14.67 -1.70 20.96
CA ASN A 201 -13.67 -1.47 21.99
C ASN A 201 -13.11 -0.05 21.99
N ILE A 202 -13.20 0.71 20.89
CA ILE A 202 -12.79 2.12 20.84
C ILE A 202 -13.42 2.90 22.03
N PRO A 203 -14.73 2.74 22.34
CA PRO A 203 -15.35 3.44 23.48
C PRO A 203 -14.91 2.96 24.88
N ASP A 204 -13.97 2.02 24.98
CA ASP A 204 -13.33 1.62 26.25
C ASP A 204 -12.07 2.45 26.55
N LEU A 205 -11.53 3.18 25.57
CA LEU A 205 -10.32 4.00 25.76
C LEU A 205 -10.62 5.23 26.60
N SER A 206 -9.92 5.39 27.72
CA SER A 206 -9.91 6.64 28.48
C SER A 206 -8.86 7.62 27.96
N TYR A 207 -9.09 8.92 28.19
CA TYR A 207 -8.13 9.97 27.88
C TYR A 207 -6.79 9.76 28.61
N GLU A 208 -6.84 9.26 29.84
CA GLU A 208 -5.66 9.00 30.65
C GLU A 208 -4.82 7.86 30.07
N GLN A 209 -5.45 6.77 29.61
CA GLN A 209 -4.76 5.69 28.89
C GLN A 209 -4.15 6.20 27.57
N PHE A 210 -4.88 7.05 26.85
CA PHE A 210 -4.41 7.68 25.62
C PHE A 210 -3.14 8.52 25.86
N CYS A 211 -3.13 9.41 26.86
CA CYS A 211 -1.94 10.20 27.21
C CYS A 211 -0.79 9.33 27.73
N GLU A 212 -1.07 8.31 28.54
CA GLU A 212 -0.05 7.42 29.07
C GLU A 212 0.58 6.55 27.96
N PHE A 213 -0.19 6.16 26.94
CA PHE A 213 0.34 5.46 25.78
C PHE A 213 1.34 6.33 25.00
N HIS A 214 1.04 7.61 24.77
CA HIS A 214 2.01 8.54 24.15
C HIS A 214 3.30 8.61 24.94
N LYS A 215 3.20 8.88 26.24
CA LYS A 215 4.34 8.99 27.15
C LYS A 215 5.24 7.74 27.15
N ASN A 216 4.64 6.55 27.04
CA ASN A 216 5.37 5.28 27.07
C ASN A 216 5.99 4.90 25.71
N HIS A 217 5.43 5.36 24.59
CA HIS A 217 5.87 4.93 23.25
C HIS A 217 6.58 6.02 22.43
N TYR A 218 6.36 7.30 22.70
CA TYR A 218 6.88 8.43 21.92
C TYR A 218 8.17 9.03 22.50
N HIS A 219 8.79 8.38 23.48
CA HIS A 219 10.12 8.76 23.95
C HIS A 219 11.18 8.47 22.86
N PRO A 220 12.17 9.35 22.60
CA PRO A 220 13.17 9.15 21.55
C PRO A 220 13.91 7.81 21.62
N SER A 221 14.18 7.27 22.81
CA SER A 221 14.79 5.93 22.98
C SER A 221 13.99 4.78 22.35
N ASN A 222 12.71 4.99 22.05
CA ASN A 222 11.85 4.04 21.35
C ASN A 222 11.66 4.39 19.85
N THR A 223 12.40 5.38 19.36
CA THR A 223 12.27 5.95 18.02
C THR A 223 13.32 5.37 17.05
N ILE A 224 12.96 5.31 15.77
CA ILE A 224 13.85 5.06 14.65
C ILE A 224 13.80 6.28 13.73
N PHE A 225 14.95 6.88 13.45
CA PHE A 225 15.06 7.98 12.49
C PHE A 225 15.59 7.46 11.15
N LEU A 226 14.99 7.93 10.06
CA LEU A 226 15.34 7.55 8.70
C LEU A 226 15.48 8.81 7.86
N VAL A 227 16.61 8.95 7.17
CA VAL A 227 16.86 10.07 6.23
C VAL A 227 17.34 9.54 4.89
N TYR A 228 16.89 10.16 3.81
CA TYR A 228 17.23 9.79 2.43
C TYR A 228 17.43 11.02 1.54
N GLY A 229 18.32 10.89 0.55
CA GLY A 229 18.53 11.85 -0.53
C GLY A 229 19.77 12.72 -0.31
N ASP A 230 19.81 13.86 -1.01
CA ASP A 230 20.97 14.76 -1.13
C ASP A 230 21.10 15.83 -0.02
N ALA A 231 20.22 15.86 0.99
CA ALA A 231 20.36 16.78 2.13
C ALA A 231 21.71 16.56 2.84
N PRO A 232 22.42 17.58 3.35
CA PRO A 232 23.68 17.36 4.04
C PRO A 232 23.50 16.57 5.34
N LEU A 233 24.11 15.39 5.45
CA LEU A 233 23.93 14.49 6.59
C LEU A 233 24.37 15.13 7.93
N GLU A 234 25.42 15.94 7.93
CA GLU A 234 25.86 16.65 9.14
C GLU A 234 24.79 17.61 9.67
N ASP A 235 24.11 18.32 8.77
CA ASP A 235 23.02 19.23 9.11
C ASP A 235 21.81 18.47 9.65
N GLU A 236 21.49 17.29 9.08
CA GLU A 236 20.42 16.42 9.57
C GLU A 236 20.68 15.93 11.00
N LEU A 237 21.89 15.42 11.27
CA LEU A 237 22.29 14.95 12.60
C LEU A 237 22.29 16.10 13.61
N HIS A 238 22.87 17.25 13.24
CA HIS A 238 22.91 18.43 14.10
C HIS A 238 21.51 18.97 14.39
N PHE A 239 20.62 18.96 13.39
CA PHE A 239 19.25 19.45 13.52
C PHE A 239 18.47 18.62 14.55
N LEU A 240 18.48 17.29 14.43
CA LEU A 240 17.80 16.40 15.39
C LEU A 240 18.33 16.60 16.81
N GLU A 241 19.65 16.60 16.97
CA GLU A 241 20.28 16.73 18.28
C GLU A 241 19.97 18.07 18.95
N SER A 242 20.26 19.17 18.26
CA SER A 242 20.16 20.51 18.82
C SER A 242 18.73 20.96 19.07
N ARG A 243 17.76 20.48 18.30
CA ARG A 243 16.35 20.90 18.39
C ARG A 243 15.50 20.01 19.30
N PHE A 244 15.77 18.70 19.32
CA PHE A 244 14.86 17.75 19.96
C PHE A 244 15.55 16.83 20.96
N LEU A 245 16.64 16.17 20.59
CA LEU A 245 17.18 15.05 21.39
C LEU A 245 17.98 15.50 22.62
N SER A 246 18.70 16.63 22.52
CA SER A 246 19.47 17.19 23.64
C SER A 246 18.62 17.63 24.85
N ALA A 247 17.29 17.75 24.69
CA ALA A 247 16.37 18.02 25.78
C ALA A 247 16.21 16.84 26.75
N PHE A 248 16.59 15.63 26.34
CA PHE A 248 16.45 14.41 27.13
C PHE A 248 17.74 14.10 27.89
N THR A 249 17.66 14.02 29.21
CA THR A 249 18.82 13.84 30.11
C THR A 249 19.08 12.39 30.49
N ALA A 250 18.18 11.47 30.14
CA ALA A 250 18.27 10.04 30.43
C ALA A 250 17.63 9.22 29.31
N PRO A 251 18.07 7.95 29.11
CA PRO A 251 17.39 7.04 28.20
C PRO A 251 16.00 6.65 28.73
N GLY A 252 15.08 6.41 27.81
CA GLY A 252 13.78 5.81 28.08
C GLY A 252 13.81 4.29 27.91
N THR A 253 12.64 3.67 28.02
CA THR A 253 12.45 2.23 27.80
C THR A 253 11.94 1.99 26.38
N LYS A 254 12.57 1.07 25.63
CA LYS A 254 12.06 0.63 24.33
C LYS A 254 10.81 -0.23 24.53
N ALA A 255 9.74 0.03 23.79
CA ALA A 255 8.53 -0.79 23.83
C ALA A 255 8.84 -2.21 23.31
N ALA A 256 8.30 -3.20 23.99
CA ALA A 256 8.47 -4.61 23.64
C ALA A 256 7.19 -5.15 23.00
N ILE A 257 7.35 -5.91 21.93
CA ILE A 257 6.25 -6.62 21.27
C ILE A 257 5.87 -7.82 22.13
N VAL A 258 4.57 -7.99 22.37
CA VAL A 258 4.05 -9.20 23.03
C VAL A 258 3.88 -10.28 21.97
N GLU A 259 4.69 -11.33 22.01
CA GLU A 259 4.73 -12.38 20.96
C GLU A 259 3.57 -13.40 21.04
N GLY A 260 2.88 -13.48 22.19
CA GLY A 260 1.79 -14.44 22.43
C GLY A 260 2.24 -15.91 22.46
N ASP A 261 1.25 -16.81 22.50
CA ASP A 261 1.48 -18.26 22.55
C ASP A 261 1.52 -18.88 21.14
N PRO A 262 2.53 -19.72 20.83
CA PRO A 262 2.58 -20.40 19.53
C PRO A 262 1.54 -21.53 19.48
N VAL A 263 0.68 -21.48 18.46
CA VAL A 263 -0.21 -22.60 18.13
C VAL A 263 0.59 -23.77 17.55
N ARG A 264 0.20 -25.00 17.91
CA ARG A 264 0.87 -26.25 17.47
C ARG A 264 -0.06 -27.25 16.80
N GLN A 265 -1.35 -26.93 16.72
CA GLN A 265 -2.39 -27.79 16.18
C GLN A 265 -3.39 -26.95 15.39
N PRO A 266 -4.14 -27.53 14.44
CA PRO A 266 -5.12 -26.78 13.67
C PRO A 266 -6.18 -26.12 14.56
N VAL A 267 -6.46 -24.85 14.31
CA VAL A 267 -7.51 -24.07 14.97
C VAL A 267 -8.62 -23.80 13.96
N PHE A 268 -9.87 -24.00 14.36
CA PHE A 268 -11.04 -23.74 13.51
C PHE A 268 -11.90 -22.66 14.16
N ILE A 269 -12.14 -21.58 13.42
CA ILE A 269 -12.92 -20.43 13.86
C ILE A 269 -14.13 -20.28 12.95
N THR A 270 -15.31 -20.12 13.53
CA THR A 270 -16.53 -19.72 12.80
C THR A 270 -16.95 -18.36 13.30
N ALA A 271 -17.05 -17.39 12.40
CA ALA A 271 -17.43 -16.02 12.71
C ALA A 271 -18.53 -15.55 11.73
N GLY A 272 -19.35 -14.58 12.14
CA GLY A 272 -20.39 -14.00 11.31
C GLY A 272 -20.03 -12.58 10.86
N TYR A 273 -20.37 -12.22 9.62
CA TYR A 273 -20.23 -10.86 9.10
C TYR A 273 -21.57 -10.32 8.58
N ALA A 274 -21.74 -9.01 8.59
CA ALA A 274 -22.98 -8.37 8.17
C ALA A 274 -23.16 -8.41 6.65
N VAL A 275 -24.39 -8.68 6.19
CA VAL A 275 -24.78 -8.58 4.78
C VAL A 275 -26.08 -7.81 4.60
N ASP A 276 -26.11 -6.91 3.62
CA ASP A 276 -27.32 -6.15 3.27
C ASP A 276 -28.20 -6.93 2.28
N SER A 277 -28.55 -8.17 2.64
CA SER A 277 -29.37 -9.04 1.81
C SER A 277 -29.89 -10.23 2.60
N THR A 278 -31.16 -10.59 2.37
CA THR A 278 -31.76 -11.81 2.92
C THR A 278 -31.31 -13.08 2.19
N ASP A 279 -30.83 -12.97 0.95
CA ASP A 279 -30.20 -14.08 0.25
C ASP A 279 -28.75 -14.21 0.69
N ILE A 280 -28.46 -15.28 1.42
CA ILE A 280 -27.13 -15.61 1.94
C ILE A 280 -26.39 -16.64 1.08
N THR A 281 -27.02 -17.13 0.00
CA THR A 281 -26.50 -18.22 -0.82
C THR A 281 -25.22 -17.79 -1.54
N GLY A 282 -24.18 -18.61 -1.43
CA GLY A 282 -22.89 -18.36 -2.07
C GLY A 282 -22.28 -17.03 -1.62
N LYS A 283 -22.37 -16.73 -0.32
CA LYS A 283 -21.77 -15.57 0.34
C LYS A 283 -20.86 -15.94 1.52
N THR A 284 -20.62 -17.24 1.78
CA THR A 284 -19.65 -17.64 2.82
C THR A 284 -18.22 -17.45 2.32
N TYR A 285 -17.33 -16.98 3.19
CA TYR A 285 -15.90 -17.02 2.95
C TYR A 285 -15.27 -18.16 3.75
N LEU A 286 -14.36 -18.88 3.11
CA LEU A 286 -13.57 -19.93 3.75
C LEU A 286 -12.11 -19.56 3.59
N ALA A 287 -11.35 -19.51 4.69
CA ALA A 287 -9.95 -19.14 4.64
C ALA A 287 -9.09 -20.10 5.46
N VAL A 288 -7.86 -20.32 5.00
CA VAL A 288 -6.80 -21.01 5.73
C VAL A 288 -5.60 -20.09 5.82
N GLY A 289 -5.13 -19.84 7.04
CA GLY A 289 -3.95 -19.04 7.34
C GLY A 289 -2.89 -19.89 8.04
N THR A 290 -1.63 -19.65 7.70
CA THR A 290 -0.49 -20.33 8.33
C THR A 290 0.68 -19.38 8.51
N ASN A 291 1.42 -19.57 9.59
CA ASN A 291 2.70 -18.91 9.79
C ASN A 291 3.78 -19.67 9.02
N VAL A 292 4.36 -19.04 8.00
CA VAL A 292 5.30 -19.68 7.06
C VAL A 292 6.75 -19.29 7.29
N ALA A 293 7.03 -18.20 8.00
CA ALA A 293 8.39 -17.74 8.26
C ALA A 293 8.41 -16.66 9.35
N THR A 294 9.58 -16.07 9.61
CA THR A 294 9.71 -14.86 10.43
C THR A 294 10.41 -13.78 9.62
N ILE A 295 10.34 -12.52 10.08
CA ILE A 295 10.97 -11.41 9.39
C ILE A 295 12.49 -11.58 9.18
N ALA A 296 13.15 -12.35 10.06
CA ALA A 296 14.58 -12.65 9.96
C ALA A 296 14.94 -13.60 8.81
N MET A 297 13.96 -14.34 8.28
CA MET A 297 14.16 -15.38 7.25
C MET A 297 14.00 -14.79 5.85
N ARG A 298 14.84 -13.80 5.53
CA ARG A 298 14.73 -13.00 4.30
C ARG A 298 14.65 -13.85 3.02
N ARG A 299 15.51 -14.86 2.89
CA ARG A 299 15.54 -15.71 1.69
C ARG A 299 14.28 -16.53 1.55
N GLU A 300 13.82 -17.13 2.65
CA GLU A 300 12.59 -17.90 2.71
C GLU A 300 11.38 -17.00 2.44
N ASN A 301 11.32 -15.79 2.99
CA ASN A 301 10.25 -14.82 2.73
C ASN A 301 10.17 -14.46 1.25
N THR A 302 11.30 -14.16 0.61
CA THR A 302 11.31 -13.87 -0.83
C THR A 302 10.89 -15.09 -1.66
N ALA A 303 11.35 -16.29 -1.31
CA ALA A 303 10.90 -17.51 -1.98
C ALA A 303 9.39 -17.75 -1.81
N LEU A 304 8.88 -17.57 -0.59
CA LEU A 304 7.47 -17.74 -0.24
C LEU A 304 6.57 -16.67 -0.89
N GLN A 305 7.08 -15.45 -1.12
CA GLN A 305 6.38 -14.43 -1.91
C GLN A 305 6.20 -14.86 -3.37
N ILE A 306 7.23 -15.48 -3.97
CA ILE A 306 7.15 -16.00 -5.34
C ILE A 306 6.23 -17.22 -5.39
N ILE A 307 6.33 -18.11 -4.40
CA ILE A 307 5.41 -19.25 -4.24
C ILE A 307 3.97 -18.76 -4.10
N ALA A 308 3.70 -17.74 -3.28
CA ALA A 308 2.37 -17.13 -3.16
C ALA A 308 1.82 -16.69 -4.53
N ASN A 309 2.66 -16.09 -5.38
CA ASN A 309 2.24 -15.73 -6.73
C ASN A 309 1.88 -16.96 -7.58
N ILE A 310 2.69 -18.02 -7.52
CA ILE A 310 2.42 -19.31 -8.16
C ILE A 310 1.11 -19.94 -7.64
N LEU A 311 0.81 -19.80 -6.34
CA LEU A 311 -0.33 -20.43 -5.69
C LEU A 311 -1.67 -19.74 -5.93
N PHE A 312 -1.71 -18.41 -6.08
CA PHE A 312 -2.99 -17.71 -6.20
C PHE A 312 -3.02 -16.45 -7.10
N ASN A 313 -1.89 -15.87 -7.50
CA ASN A 313 -1.88 -14.67 -8.36
C ASN A 313 -1.68 -14.97 -9.84
N SER A 314 -1.06 -16.10 -10.19
CA SER A 314 -0.81 -16.48 -11.58
C SER A 314 -2.03 -17.13 -12.23
N ASP A 315 -2.33 -16.81 -13.48
CA ASP A 315 -3.38 -17.49 -14.25
C ASP A 315 -3.01 -18.95 -14.56
N GLY A 316 -1.71 -19.26 -14.59
CA GLY A 316 -1.19 -20.62 -14.67
C GLY A 316 -1.25 -21.40 -13.36
N SER A 317 -1.77 -20.81 -12.26
CA SER A 317 -1.72 -21.41 -10.93
C SER A 317 -2.50 -22.74 -10.85
N PRO A 318 -1.84 -23.88 -10.55
CA PRO A 318 -2.52 -25.16 -10.41
C PRO A 318 -3.54 -25.18 -9.27
N LEU A 319 -3.23 -24.49 -8.16
CA LEU A 319 -4.10 -24.44 -6.98
C LEU A 319 -5.38 -23.62 -7.26
N LYS A 320 -5.24 -22.41 -7.82
CA LYS A 320 -6.38 -21.59 -8.25
C LYS A 320 -7.27 -22.36 -9.22
N ASN A 321 -6.67 -22.96 -10.25
CA ASN A 321 -7.39 -23.69 -11.28
C ASN A 321 -8.16 -24.90 -10.71
N ALA A 322 -7.55 -25.69 -9.82
CA ALA A 322 -8.20 -26.82 -9.18
C ALA A 322 -9.41 -26.40 -8.32
N ILE A 323 -9.25 -25.31 -7.55
CA ILE A 323 -10.30 -24.83 -6.65
C ILE A 323 -11.45 -24.20 -7.43
N VAL A 324 -11.20 -23.30 -8.36
CA VAL A 324 -12.26 -22.67 -9.15
C VAL A 324 -13.01 -23.70 -9.99
N SER A 325 -12.30 -24.65 -10.63
CA SER A 325 -12.92 -25.70 -11.44
C SER A 325 -13.76 -26.70 -10.63
N SER A 326 -13.56 -26.78 -9.32
CA SER A 326 -14.34 -27.66 -8.45
C SER A 326 -15.76 -27.14 -8.18
N GLY A 327 -16.04 -25.87 -8.48
CA GLY A 327 -17.33 -25.22 -8.20
C GLY A 327 -17.58 -24.93 -6.72
N LEU A 328 -16.56 -25.00 -5.86
CA LEU A 328 -16.68 -24.73 -4.42
C LEU A 328 -16.87 -23.24 -4.10
N CYS A 329 -16.47 -22.34 -5.00
CA CYS A 329 -16.50 -20.90 -4.81
C CYS A 329 -16.76 -20.15 -6.12
N LYS A 330 -17.09 -18.86 -6.01
CA LYS A 330 -17.15 -17.94 -7.15
C LYS A 330 -15.77 -17.40 -7.52
N ASP A 331 -14.94 -17.18 -6.50
CA ASP A 331 -13.58 -16.67 -6.68
C ASP A 331 -12.63 -17.21 -5.60
N PHE A 332 -11.34 -17.13 -5.88
CA PHE A 332 -10.23 -17.67 -5.08
C PHE A 332 -9.08 -16.67 -5.04
N GLY A 333 -8.53 -16.44 -3.84
CA GLY A 333 -7.41 -15.55 -3.67
C GLY A 333 -6.53 -15.93 -2.49
N GLY A 334 -5.50 -15.11 -2.28
CA GLY A 334 -4.62 -15.24 -1.13
C GLY A 334 -3.85 -13.97 -0.83
N PHE A 335 -3.23 -13.96 0.35
CA PHE A 335 -2.38 -12.88 0.81
C PHE A 335 -1.08 -13.46 1.37
N PHE A 336 0.02 -12.79 1.08
CA PHE A 336 1.31 -13.05 1.70
C PHE A 336 1.76 -11.79 2.44
N MET A 337 2.02 -11.92 3.74
CA MET A 337 2.29 -10.80 4.63
C MET A 337 3.61 -11.02 5.34
N ALA A 338 4.69 -10.45 4.80
CA ALA A 338 6.02 -10.55 5.39
C ALA A 338 6.28 -9.52 6.50
N ASN A 339 5.70 -8.32 6.39
CA ASN A 339 6.11 -7.15 7.18
C ASN A 339 5.02 -6.62 8.13
N SER A 340 3.91 -7.33 8.28
CA SER A 340 2.79 -6.91 9.15
C SER A 340 2.96 -7.32 10.61
N SER A 341 3.93 -8.20 10.90
CA SER A 341 4.29 -8.64 12.24
C SER A 341 5.73 -9.19 12.27
N SER A 342 6.21 -9.63 13.44
CA SER A 342 7.47 -10.39 13.56
C SER A 342 7.43 -11.72 12.79
N ARG A 343 6.21 -12.22 12.50
CA ARG A 343 5.93 -13.45 11.77
C ARG A 343 5.42 -13.18 10.37
N THR A 344 5.68 -14.12 9.47
CA THR A 344 5.25 -14.05 8.07
C THR A 344 4.09 -14.99 7.84
N LEU A 345 2.98 -14.44 7.35
CA LEU A 345 1.75 -15.20 7.17
C LEU A 345 1.45 -15.43 5.70
N MET A 346 0.92 -16.62 5.40
CA MET A 346 0.30 -16.93 4.12
C MET A 346 -1.16 -17.30 4.36
N ILE A 347 -2.07 -16.63 3.66
CA ILE A 347 -3.50 -16.81 3.79
C ILE A 347 -4.06 -17.14 2.42
N THR A 348 -4.91 -18.15 2.34
CA THR A 348 -5.66 -18.51 1.13
C THR A 348 -7.14 -18.50 1.46
N TYR A 349 -7.97 -17.92 0.59
CA TYR A 349 -9.39 -17.78 0.86
C TYR A 349 -10.27 -18.00 -0.38
N LEU A 350 -11.50 -18.43 -0.12
CA LEU A 350 -12.58 -18.58 -1.07
C LEU A 350 -13.58 -17.45 -0.89
N VAL A 351 -14.05 -16.88 -2.00
CA VAL A 351 -15.17 -15.93 -2.02
C VAL A 351 -16.39 -16.59 -2.64
N GLY A 352 -17.54 -16.41 -1.99
CA GLY A 352 -18.82 -16.90 -2.49
C GLY A 352 -18.98 -18.41 -2.44
N SER A 353 -18.67 -19.01 -1.29
CA SER A 353 -18.80 -20.43 -0.98
C SER A 353 -19.97 -20.70 -0.01
N GLU A 354 -19.99 -21.90 0.57
CA GLU A 354 -20.92 -22.35 1.61
C GLU A 354 -20.16 -22.96 2.79
N ALA A 355 -20.63 -22.76 4.02
CA ALA A 355 -19.95 -23.27 5.23
C ALA A 355 -19.68 -24.78 5.21
N ARG A 356 -20.60 -25.56 4.61
CA ARG A 356 -20.47 -27.02 4.45
C ARG A 356 -19.30 -27.44 3.56
N HIS A 357 -18.76 -26.55 2.72
CA HIS A 357 -17.65 -26.84 1.82
C HIS A 357 -16.29 -26.75 2.50
N ARG A 358 -16.20 -26.34 3.78
CA ARG A 358 -14.95 -26.17 4.52
C ARG A 358 -14.02 -27.38 4.41
N ASP A 359 -14.49 -28.56 4.79
CA ASP A 359 -13.64 -29.75 4.84
C ASP A 359 -13.23 -30.20 3.43
N THR A 360 -14.15 -30.14 2.46
CA THR A 360 -13.85 -30.40 1.04
C THR A 360 -12.81 -29.43 0.49
N PHE A 361 -12.87 -28.15 0.87
CA PHE A 361 -11.88 -27.15 0.49
C PHE A 361 -10.50 -27.48 1.08
N LEU A 362 -10.43 -27.80 2.38
CA LEU A 362 -9.17 -28.15 3.03
C LEU A 362 -8.54 -29.41 2.41
N ASP A 363 -9.35 -30.43 2.12
CA ASP A 363 -8.89 -31.65 1.46
C ASP A 363 -8.37 -31.37 0.04
N LEU A 364 -9.10 -30.56 -0.75
CA LEU A 364 -8.68 -30.17 -2.09
C LEU A 364 -7.40 -29.33 -2.07
N TYR A 365 -7.31 -28.37 -1.14
CA TYR A 365 -6.13 -27.53 -0.93
C TYR A 365 -4.89 -28.40 -0.63
N ARG A 366 -4.97 -29.28 0.39
CA ARG A 366 -3.86 -30.18 0.76
C ARG A 366 -3.51 -31.16 -0.35
N THR A 367 -4.51 -31.73 -1.03
CA THR A 367 -4.29 -32.68 -2.13
C THR A 367 -3.59 -32.01 -3.31
N THR A 368 -4.01 -30.79 -3.67
CA THR A 368 -3.44 -30.06 -4.81
C THR A 368 -2.00 -29.64 -4.52
N LEU A 369 -1.74 -29.08 -3.32
CA LEU A 369 -0.36 -28.80 -2.88
C LEU A 369 0.50 -30.07 -2.85
N GLY A 370 -0.05 -31.19 -2.36
CA GLY A 370 0.63 -32.49 -2.36
C GLY A 370 1.04 -32.96 -3.76
N LYS A 371 0.17 -32.77 -4.76
CA LYS A 371 0.50 -33.04 -6.17
C LYS A 371 1.58 -32.10 -6.70
N MET A 372 1.46 -30.80 -6.43
CA MET A 372 2.48 -29.82 -6.86
C MET A 372 3.87 -30.16 -6.32
N VAL A 373 3.94 -30.65 -5.07
CA VAL A 373 5.19 -31.09 -4.43
C VAL A 373 5.67 -32.45 -4.93
N GLY A 374 4.75 -33.37 -5.24
CA GLY A 374 5.06 -34.74 -5.69
C GLY A 374 5.47 -34.83 -7.16
N ASP A 375 4.76 -34.09 -8.02
CA ASP A 375 4.98 -34.04 -9.47
C ASP A 375 6.04 -33.00 -9.87
N GLY A 376 6.28 -32.02 -9.00
CA GLY A 376 7.13 -30.86 -9.26
C GLY A 376 6.33 -29.67 -9.81
N LEU A 377 6.82 -28.45 -9.56
CA LEU A 377 6.26 -27.26 -10.17
C LEU A 377 6.64 -27.19 -11.65
N ASP A 378 5.76 -26.63 -12.48
CA ASP A 378 6.07 -26.36 -13.88
C ASP A 378 7.27 -25.38 -13.98
N PRO A 379 8.42 -25.80 -14.55
CA PRO A 379 9.61 -24.96 -14.62
C PRO A 379 9.38 -23.64 -15.37
N GLU A 380 8.48 -23.62 -16.35
CA GLU A 380 8.17 -22.42 -17.12
C GLU A 380 7.35 -21.43 -16.27
N LEU A 381 6.40 -21.92 -15.48
CA LEU A 381 5.66 -21.11 -14.52
C LEU A 381 6.57 -20.53 -13.45
N VAL A 382 7.48 -21.35 -12.89
CA VAL A 382 8.47 -20.89 -11.90
C VAL A 382 9.36 -19.81 -12.49
N LEU A 383 9.84 -20.00 -13.73
CA LEU A 383 10.67 -19.02 -14.42
C LEU A 383 9.93 -17.69 -14.66
N ALA A 384 8.68 -17.75 -15.11
CA ALA A 384 7.86 -16.56 -15.35
C ALA A 384 7.64 -15.76 -14.06
N GLU A 385 7.27 -16.42 -12.95
CA GLU A 385 7.04 -15.72 -11.67
C GLU A 385 8.34 -15.19 -11.05
N LEU A 386 9.49 -15.85 -11.27
CA LEU A 386 10.81 -15.32 -10.92
C LEU A 386 11.14 -14.05 -11.70
N ASN A 387 10.89 -14.05 -13.02
CA ASN A 387 11.12 -12.88 -13.88
C ASN A 387 10.22 -11.71 -13.47
N LYS A 388 8.95 -11.98 -13.19
CA LYS A 388 7.98 -10.98 -12.73
C LYS A 388 8.38 -10.38 -11.39
N TYR A 389 8.82 -11.21 -10.43
CA TYR A 389 9.33 -10.74 -9.14
C TYR A 389 10.57 -9.87 -9.30
N GLU A 390 11.57 -10.33 -10.06
CA GLU A 390 12.79 -9.57 -10.32
C GLU A 390 12.48 -8.22 -10.98
N PHE A 391 11.59 -8.22 -11.98
CA PHE A 391 11.17 -7.01 -12.65
C PHE A 391 10.54 -6.01 -11.68
N ALA A 392 9.60 -6.46 -10.85
CA ALA A 392 8.91 -5.61 -9.88
C ALA A 392 9.89 -4.98 -8.87
N VAL A 393 10.82 -5.77 -8.31
CA VAL A 393 11.85 -5.27 -7.38
C VAL A 393 12.74 -4.22 -8.03
N ARG A 394 13.14 -4.44 -9.29
CA ARG A 394 13.98 -3.49 -10.02
C ARG A 394 13.24 -2.19 -10.33
N GLU A 395 11.99 -2.29 -10.75
CA GLU A 395 11.16 -1.13 -11.10
C GLU A 395 10.80 -0.29 -9.88
N ASP A 396 10.47 -0.92 -8.75
CA ASP A 396 10.20 -0.22 -7.49
C ASP A 396 11.35 0.68 -7.07
N ALA A 397 12.59 0.20 -7.26
CA ALA A 397 13.80 0.96 -6.96
C ALA A 397 14.05 2.14 -7.91
N SER A 398 13.26 2.33 -8.97
CA SER A 398 13.36 3.45 -9.93
C SER A 398 12.18 4.43 -9.85
N LYS A 399 11.23 4.25 -8.93
CA LYS A 399 10.06 5.13 -8.77
C LYS A 399 10.44 6.51 -8.20
N ALA A 400 9.63 7.52 -8.49
CA ALA A 400 9.83 8.89 -7.97
C ALA A 400 9.86 8.97 -6.42
N GLN A 401 9.17 8.04 -5.77
CA GLN A 401 9.09 7.92 -4.31
C GLN A 401 10.03 6.83 -3.75
N ARG A 402 11.12 6.53 -4.45
CA ARG A 402 12.13 5.54 -4.05
C ARG A 402 12.66 5.74 -2.63
N GLY A 403 12.80 6.99 -2.17
CA GLY A 403 13.20 7.29 -0.80
C GLY A 403 12.32 6.61 0.24
N LEU A 404 10.99 6.69 0.07
CA LEU A 404 10.01 6.06 0.96
C LEU A 404 10.10 4.53 0.94
N ASP A 405 10.30 3.93 -0.23
CA ASP A 405 10.45 2.48 -0.37
C ASP A 405 11.72 1.97 0.36
N LEU A 406 12.86 2.61 0.13
CA LEU A 406 14.13 2.20 0.73
C LEU A 406 14.14 2.37 2.26
N ILE A 407 13.61 3.49 2.78
CA ILE A 407 13.53 3.68 4.23
C ILE A 407 12.55 2.69 4.88
N SER A 408 11.46 2.30 4.20
CA SER A 408 10.51 1.31 4.71
C SER A 408 11.14 -0.09 4.84
N LYS A 409 11.91 -0.51 3.82
CA LYS A 409 12.71 -1.76 3.85
C LYS A 409 13.75 -1.75 4.98
N ALA A 410 14.43 -0.62 5.15
CA ALA A 410 15.43 -0.43 6.20
C ALA A 410 14.82 -0.41 7.61
N MET A 411 13.69 0.28 7.78
CA MET A 411 12.97 0.40 9.05
C MET A 411 12.63 -0.98 9.62
N THR A 412 12.17 -1.89 8.75
CA THR A 412 11.86 -3.28 9.11
C THR A 412 13.07 -3.97 9.73
N GLY A 413 14.26 -3.73 9.17
CA GLY A 413 15.53 -4.23 9.70
C GLY A 413 15.81 -3.75 11.13
N LEU A 414 15.81 -2.43 11.30
CA LEU A 414 16.10 -1.77 12.58
C LEU A 414 15.09 -2.12 13.68
N LYS A 415 13.81 -2.20 13.32
CA LYS A 415 12.71 -2.48 14.25
C LYS A 415 12.84 -3.87 14.88
N TYR A 416 13.02 -4.90 14.06
CA TYR A 416 13.08 -6.29 14.49
C TYR A 416 14.50 -6.79 14.80
N GLY A 417 15.51 -5.92 14.72
CA GLY A 417 16.90 -6.28 15.05
C GLY A 417 17.57 -7.20 14.02
N THR A 418 17.14 -7.14 12.76
CA THR A 418 17.81 -7.79 11.63
C THR A 418 18.73 -6.78 10.93
N ASP A 419 19.62 -7.22 10.03
CA ASP A 419 20.52 -6.30 9.34
C ASP A 419 19.74 -5.44 8.31
N PRO A 420 19.60 -4.12 8.53
CA PRO A 420 18.87 -3.26 7.61
C PRO A 420 19.59 -3.06 6.27
N ILE A 421 20.91 -3.27 6.18
CA ILE A 421 21.67 -3.19 4.93
C ILE A 421 21.32 -4.36 4.02
N ASP A 422 21.14 -5.55 4.58
CA ASP A 422 20.78 -6.74 3.78
C ASP A 422 19.41 -6.59 3.14
N ASN A 423 18.46 -5.91 3.79
CA ASN A 423 17.15 -5.60 3.21
C ASN A 423 17.21 -4.68 1.97
N LEU A 424 18.35 -4.04 1.71
CA LEU A 424 18.56 -3.17 0.56
C LEU A 424 19.28 -3.86 -0.61
N LYS A 425 19.70 -5.14 -0.48
CA LYS A 425 20.50 -5.88 -1.48
C LYS A 425 19.75 -7.07 -2.08
N ASN A 426 19.30 -7.01 -3.32
CA ASN A 426 18.47 -8.01 -3.98
C ASN A 426 19.21 -8.88 -5.00
N GLU A 427 20.30 -8.43 -5.61
CA GLU A 427 20.94 -9.13 -6.74
C GLU A 427 21.38 -10.57 -6.38
N GLU A 428 22.19 -10.71 -5.33
CA GLU A 428 22.68 -12.03 -4.88
C GLU A 428 21.53 -12.93 -4.43
N LEU A 429 20.52 -12.34 -3.78
CA LEU A 429 19.34 -13.07 -3.32
C LEU A 429 18.54 -13.63 -4.49
N ILE A 430 18.26 -12.81 -5.52
CA ILE A 430 17.50 -13.22 -6.71
C ILE A 430 18.28 -14.29 -7.48
N ALA A 431 19.59 -14.11 -7.68
CA ALA A 431 20.43 -15.08 -8.37
C ALA A 431 20.44 -16.44 -7.65
N THR A 432 20.60 -16.43 -6.33
CA THR A 432 20.58 -17.64 -5.50
C THR A 432 19.21 -18.33 -5.55
N LEU A 433 18.13 -17.57 -5.41
CA LEU A 433 16.77 -18.13 -5.46
C LEU A 433 16.45 -18.72 -6.82
N ARG A 434 16.85 -18.07 -7.91
CA ARG A 434 16.67 -18.58 -9.28
C ARG A 434 17.39 -19.93 -9.46
N GLN A 435 18.63 -20.04 -8.97
CA GLN A 435 19.40 -21.28 -9.04
C GLN A 435 18.76 -22.40 -8.22
N LYS A 436 18.34 -22.11 -6.97
CA LYS A 436 17.68 -23.08 -6.09
C LYS A 436 16.30 -23.52 -6.57
N ALA A 437 15.48 -22.59 -7.04
CA ALA A 437 14.12 -22.86 -7.49
C ALA A 437 14.11 -23.75 -8.76
N LEU A 438 14.99 -23.45 -9.73
CA LEU A 438 14.99 -24.16 -11.01
C LEU A 438 15.78 -25.48 -11.01
N ASN A 439 16.75 -25.65 -10.09
CA ASN A 439 17.67 -26.80 -10.14
C ASN A 439 17.68 -27.69 -8.89
N GLU A 440 17.15 -27.22 -7.76
CA GLU A 440 17.26 -27.94 -6.48
C GLU A 440 15.90 -28.34 -5.86
N GLY A 441 14.77 -28.00 -6.50
CA GLY A 441 13.42 -28.30 -5.95
C GLY A 441 13.11 -27.54 -4.67
N TYR A 442 13.73 -26.37 -4.49
CA TYR A 442 13.65 -25.59 -3.24
C TYR A 442 12.24 -25.06 -2.97
N PHE A 443 11.46 -24.70 -3.99
CA PHE A 443 10.10 -24.19 -3.80
C PHE A 443 9.14 -25.29 -3.33
N GLU A 444 9.28 -26.49 -3.89
CA GLU A 444 8.54 -27.68 -3.47
C GLU A 444 8.86 -28.06 -2.02
N GLU A 445 10.12 -27.93 -1.60
CA GLU A 445 10.53 -28.13 -0.20
C GLU A 445 9.84 -27.13 0.73
N LEU A 446 9.82 -25.85 0.38
CA LEU A 446 9.15 -24.81 1.18
C LEU A 446 7.63 -25.03 1.25
N ILE A 447 6.97 -25.40 0.14
CA ILE A 447 5.53 -25.74 0.14
C ILE A 447 5.27 -26.92 1.07
N ARG A 448 6.10 -27.97 0.98
CA ARG A 448 6.00 -29.15 1.85
C ARG A 448 6.14 -28.77 3.32
N GLN A 449 7.23 -28.10 3.66
CA GLN A 449 7.58 -27.75 5.03
C GLN A 449 6.55 -26.83 5.68
N TYR A 450 6.17 -25.74 5.00
CA TYR A 450 5.41 -24.66 5.64
C TYR A 450 3.89 -24.72 5.42
N LEU A 451 3.42 -25.40 4.37
CA LEU A 451 1.99 -25.47 4.04
C LEU A 451 1.39 -26.88 4.25
N LEU A 452 2.14 -27.95 4.01
CA LEU A 452 1.64 -29.32 4.15
C LEU A 452 1.95 -29.94 5.52
N ASP A 453 3.21 -29.87 5.93
CA ASP A 453 3.71 -30.54 7.13
C ASP A 453 3.54 -29.69 8.39
N ASN A 454 3.26 -28.39 8.25
CA ASN A 454 3.02 -27.48 9.35
C ASN A 454 1.61 -27.69 9.95
N PRO A 455 1.50 -28.18 11.21
CA PRO A 455 0.21 -28.41 11.84
C PRO A 455 -0.42 -27.12 12.40
N ALA A 456 0.33 -26.01 12.48
CA ALA A 456 -0.12 -24.75 13.09
C ALA A 456 -0.87 -23.86 12.09
N THR A 457 -2.06 -24.30 11.70
CA THR A 457 -2.93 -23.58 10.76
C THR A 457 -4.18 -23.06 11.45
N VAL A 458 -4.70 -21.92 11.00
CA VAL A 458 -6.03 -21.42 11.38
C VAL A 458 -6.95 -21.52 10.16
N THR A 459 -8.11 -22.14 10.33
CA THR A 459 -9.18 -22.13 9.34
C THR A 459 -10.32 -21.24 9.83
N VAL A 460 -10.70 -20.25 9.03
CA VAL A 460 -11.84 -19.37 9.30
C VAL A 460 -13.00 -19.72 8.36
N THR A 461 -14.18 -19.95 8.95
CA THR A 461 -15.46 -20.04 8.24
C THR A 461 -16.26 -18.79 8.57
N LEU A 462 -16.24 -17.82 7.66
CA LEU A 462 -16.90 -16.52 7.84
C LEU A 462 -18.26 -16.55 7.14
N VAL A 463 -19.33 -16.64 7.94
CA VAL A 463 -20.70 -16.82 7.46
C VAL A 463 -21.46 -15.49 7.36
N PRO A 464 -22.24 -15.28 6.30
CA PRO A 464 -23.11 -14.10 6.19
C PRO A 464 -24.23 -14.17 7.24
N ASP A 465 -24.45 -13.07 7.95
CA ASP A 465 -25.53 -12.91 8.91
C ASP A 465 -26.32 -11.62 8.59
N PRO A 466 -27.53 -11.75 8.00
CA PRO A 466 -28.39 -10.61 7.66
C PRO A 466 -28.86 -9.80 8.86
N GLU A 467 -28.84 -10.37 10.06
CA GLU A 467 -29.27 -9.68 11.29
C GLU A 467 -28.09 -9.06 12.05
N LYS A 468 -26.85 -9.35 11.65
CA LYS A 468 -25.65 -8.89 12.35
C LYS A 468 -25.58 -7.38 12.49
N GLN A 469 -25.88 -6.63 11.43
CA GLN A 469 -25.85 -5.17 11.48
C GLN A 469 -26.86 -4.62 12.50
N LYS A 470 -28.06 -5.18 12.53
CA LYS A 470 -29.10 -4.79 13.50
C LYS A 470 -28.70 -5.18 14.92
N GLN A 471 -28.11 -6.36 15.12
CA GLN A 471 -27.58 -6.79 16.41
C GLN A 471 -26.48 -5.84 16.91
N THR A 472 -25.49 -5.52 16.07
CA THR A 472 -24.42 -4.57 16.43
C THR A 472 -24.98 -3.19 16.76
N GLN A 473 -25.97 -2.70 16.01
CA GLN A 473 -26.64 -1.43 16.33
C GLN A 473 -27.43 -1.50 17.64
N ALA A 474 -28.11 -2.61 17.92
CA ALA A 474 -28.82 -2.81 19.18
C ALA A 474 -27.87 -2.88 20.37
N GLU A 475 -26.76 -3.62 20.27
CA GLU A 475 -25.71 -3.68 21.29
C GLU A 475 -25.11 -2.29 21.58
N GLU A 476 -24.88 -1.48 20.54
CA GLU A 476 -24.42 -0.10 20.68
C GLU A 476 -25.47 0.77 21.41
N GLN A 477 -26.75 0.68 21.03
CA GLN A 477 -27.83 1.42 21.67
C GLN A 477 -28.05 0.99 23.12
N ASP A 478 -27.98 -0.31 23.41
CA ASP A 478 -28.08 -0.84 24.78
C ASP A 478 -26.93 -0.32 25.64
N ARG A 479 -25.72 -0.23 25.10
CA ARG A 479 -24.56 0.34 25.79
C ARG A 479 -24.74 1.83 26.07
N LEU A 480 -25.23 2.60 25.10
CA LEU A 480 -25.54 4.03 25.27
C LEU A 480 -26.66 4.24 26.29
N ALA A 481 -27.72 3.42 26.26
CA ALA A 481 -28.83 3.48 27.20
C ALA A 481 -28.40 3.09 28.62
N ALA A 482 -27.55 2.06 28.78
CA ALA A 482 -26.99 1.67 30.07
C ALA A 482 -26.11 2.77 30.67
N TYR A 483 -25.29 3.45 29.86
CA TYR A 483 -24.55 4.63 30.29
C TYR A 483 -25.50 5.77 30.71
N ASP A 484 -26.52 6.07 29.89
CA ASP A 484 -27.44 7.17 30.14
C ASP A 484 -28.35 6.95 31.36
N ALA A 485 -28.67 5.70 31.69
CA ALA A 485 -29.41 5.34 32.90
C ALA A 485 -28.60 5.55 34.20
N GLY A 486 -27.27 5.52 34.09
CA GLY A 486 -26.36 5.70 35.21
C GLY A 486 -25.97 7.15 35.51
N VAL A 487 -26.31 8.11 34.64
CA VAL A 487 -25.95 9.52 34.80
C VAL A 487 -27.06 10.34 35.44
N THR A 488 -26.67 11.34 36.23
CA THR A 488 -27.58 12.34 36.82
C THR A 488 -28.01 13.39 35.79
N ASP A 489 -29.11 14.11 36.06
CA ASP A 489 -29.55 15.24 35.21
C ASP A 489 -28.46 16.28 35.01
N ARG A 490 -27.64 16.51 36.05
CA ARG A 490 -26.48 17.41 35.98
C ARG A 490 -25.45 16.91 34.96
N GLN A 491 -25.08 15.64 35.01
CA GLN A 491 -24.11 15.05 34.08
C GLN A 491 -24.65 15.02 32.64
N ARG A 492 -25.97 14.83 32.46
CA ARG A 492 -26.63 14.94 31.15
C ARG A 492 -26.48 16.36 30.58
N THR A 493 -26.74 17.38 31.40
CA THR A 493 -26.54 18.79 30.99
C THR A 493 -25.07 19.06 30.67
N GLU A 494 -24.14 18.63 31.52
CA GLU A 494 -22.69 18.81 31.29
C GLU A 494 -22.24 18.14 29.98
N ARG A 495 -22.78 16.96 29.64
CA ARG A 495 -22.49 16.28 28.36
C ARG A 495 -23.00 17.06 27.15
N ILE A 496 -24.22 17.61 27.22
CA ILE A 496 -24.80 18.41 26.13
C ILE A 496 -23.99 19.69 25.95
N GLU A 497 -23.68 20.39 27.04
CA GLU A 497 -22.83 21.59 27.02
C GLU A 497 -21.45 21.30 26.42
N ARG A 498 -20.81 20.19 26.81
CA ARG A 498 -19.53 19.75 26.25
C ARG A 498 -19.61 19.42 24.76
N THR A 499 -20.70 18.79 24.31
CA THR A 499 -20.93 18.50 22.88
C THR A 499 -21.00 19.80 22.08
N CYS A 500 -21.79 20.77 22.55
CA CYS A 500 -21.89 22.07 21.88
C CYS A 500 -20.57 22.85 21.89
N GLU A 501 -19.81 22.80 22.99
CA GLU A 501 -18.48 23.40 23.09
C GLU A 501 -17.52 22.79 22.07
N LEU A 502 -17.44 21.45 21.99
CA LEU A 502 -16.58 20.73 21.05
C LEU A 502 -16.93 21.09 19.59
N MET A 503 -18.22 21.14 19.24
CA MET A 503 -18.66 21.55 17.90
C MET A 503 -18.26 22.99 17.57
N GLN A 504 -18.37 23.91 18.53
CA GLN A 504 -17.93 25.30 18.34
C GLN A 504 -16.40 25.38 18.17
N GLU A 505 -15.64 24.63 18.96
CA GLU A 505 -14.19 24.54 18.82
C GLU A 505 -13.77 24.02 17.44
N GLN A 506 -14.46 23.00 16.91
CA GLN A 506 -14.21 22.43 15.58
C GLN A 506 -14.49 23.40 14.44
N GLN A 507 -15.55 24.20 14.55
CA GLN A 507 -15.93 25.18 13.53
C GLN A 507 -15.07 26.45 13.57
N GLN A 508 -14.37 26.69 14.67
CA GLN A 508 -13.55 27.88 14.83
C GLN A 508 -12.25 27.76 14.02
N PRO A 509 -12.04 28.61 13.01
CA PRO A 509 -10.83 28.58 12.19
C PRO A 509 -9.60 28.99 13.00
N ASN A 510 -8.43 28.54 12.55
CA ASN A 510 -7.16 29.03 13.07
C ASN A 510 -7.03 30.55 12.86
N SER A 511 -6.49 31.26 13.85
CA SER A 511 -6.21 32.69 13.70
C SER A 511 -5.01 32.91 12.78
N VAL A 512 -4.92 34.09 12.17
CA VAL A 512 -3.78 34.46 11.29
C VAL A 512 -2.46 34.41 12.06
N GLU A 513 -2.46 34.86 13.32
CA GLU A 513 -1.29 34.81 14.19
C GLU A 513 -0.85 33.36 14.47
N THR A 514 -1.81 32.47 14.69
CA THR A 514 -1.54 31.05 14.96
C THR A 514 -0.97 30.37 13.70
N LEU A 515 -1.57 30.62 12.54
CA LEU A 515 -1.07 30.12 11.25
C LEU A 515 0.33 30.67 10.91
N SER A 516 0.66 31.90 11.33
CA SER A 516 1.98 32.51 11.08
C SER A 516 3.12 31.83 11.85
N LEU A 517 2.82 30.98 12.84
CA LEU A 517 3.82 30.16 13.53
C LEU A 517 4.31 29.00 12.67
N LEU A 518 3.50 28.52 11.70
CA LEU A 518 3.94 27.49 10.78
C LEU A 518 5.03 28.04 9.85
N PRO A 519 6.07 27.23 9.57
CA PRO A 519 7.08 27.66 8.63
C PRO A 519 6.48 27.82 7.23
N GLN A 520 6.84 28.90 6.55
CA GLN A 520 6.38 29.20 5.19
C GLN A 520 7.55 29.32 4.23
N LEU A 521 7.34 28.87 3.00
CA LEU A 521 8.23 29.18 1.90
C LEU A 521 7.96 30.59 1.38
N SER A 522 9.02 31.25 0.95
CA SER A 522 8.98 32.51 0.22
C SER A 522 9.15 32.24 -1.28
N LEU A 523 8.81 33.21 -2.11
CA LEU A 523 9.05 33.13 -3.56
C LEU A 523 10.53 32.90 -3.91
N ALA A 524 11.45 33.36 -3.06
CA ALA A 524 12.89 33.16 -3.26
C ALA A 524 13.33 31.71 -3.02
N ASP A 525 12.51 30.91 -2.35
CA ASP A 525 12.79 29.49 -2.11
C ASP A 525 12.31 28.62 -3.28
N LEU A 526 11.56 29.19 -4.25
CA LEU A 526 11.08 28.48 -5.43
C LEU A 526 12.14 28.50 -6.54
N SER A 527 12.41 27.35 -7.16
CA SER A 527 13.24 27.31 -8.37
C SER A 527 12.48 27.97 -9.52
N THR A 528 13.18 28.83 -10.26
CA THR A 528 12.72 29.37 -11.55
C THR A 528 13.29 28.62 -12.74
N LYS A 529 14.12 27.59 -12.49
CA LYS A 529 14.67 26.70 -13.51
C LYS A 529 13.86 25.41 -13.52
N ASP A 530 13.29 25.11 -14.68
CA ASP A 530 12.64 23.84 -14.94
C ASP A 530 13.66 22.85 -15.51
N ASP A 531 14.08 21.87 -14.71
CA ASP A 531 14.93 20.77 -15.17
C ASP A 531 14.07 19.69 -15.84
N PHE A 532 13.49 20.00 -17.00
CA PHE A 532 12.83 18.98 -17.81
C PHE A 532 13.87 18.05 -18.43
N HIS A 533 13.65 16.74 -18.30
CA HIS A 533 14.43 15.77 -19.06
C HIS A 533 14.21 15.99 -20.55
N VAL A 534 15.31 16.13 -21.30
CA VAL A 534 15.27 16.30 -22.76
C VAL A 534 15.69 14.99 -23.40
N ALA A 535 14.74 14.32 -24.06
CA ALA A 535 15.07 13.15 -24.87
C ALA A 535 16.00 13.55 -26.02
N VAL A 536 17.00 12.72 -26.29
CA VAL A 536 18.00 12.94 -27.34
C VAL A 536 17.49 12.38 -28.67
N PRO A 537 17.22 13.23 -29.68
CA PRO A 537 16.87 12.75 -31.00
C PRO A 537 18.07 12.03 -31.61
N THR A 538 17.90 10.75 -31.92
CA THR A 538 18.94 9.87 -32.45
C THR A 538 18.46 9.26 -33.77
N GLU A 539 19.34 9.22 -34.77
CA GLU A 539 19.01 8.55 -36.03
C GLU A 539 19.32 7.06 -35.93
N MET A 540 18.28 6.22 -36.03
CA MET A 540 18.40 4.76 -36.01
C MET A 540 17.54 4.20 -37.14
N PHE A 541 18.09 3.25 -37.91
CA PHE A 541 17.37 2.59 -39.01
C PHE A 541 16.73 3.55 -40.05
N GLY A 542 17.37 4.70 -40.29
CA GLY A 542 16.85 5.74 -41.20
C GLY A 542 15.61 6.48 -40.68
N ARG A 543 15.34 6.39 -39.37
CA ARG A 543 14.26 7.10 -38.68
C ARG A 543 14.83 7.87 -37.49
N GLN A 544 14.18 8.96 -37.14
CA GLN A 544 14.47 9.65 -35.89
C GLN A 544 13.76 8.91 -34.75
N VAL A 545 14.53 8.52 -33.74
CA VAL A 545 14.06 7.92 -32.49
C VAL A 545 14.43 8.86 -31.35
N LEU A 546 13.63 8.87 -30.28
CA LEU A 546 13.94 9.63 -29.07
C LEU A 546 14.58 8.66 -28.06
N VAL A 547 15.80 8.96 -27.63
CA VAL A 547 16.55 8.14 -26.68
C VAL A 547 16.74 8.92 -25.38
N SER A 548 16.45 8.27 -24.26
CA SER A 548 16.61 8.83 -22.92
C SER A 548 17.56 7.93 -22.13
N GLU A 549 18.76 8.42 -21.83
CA GLU A 549 19.69 7.74 -20.94
C GLU A 549 19.35 8.09 -19.49
N LEU A 550 18.67 7.16 -18.81
CA LEU A 550 18.19 7.32 -17.43
C LEU A 550 18.63 6.14 -16.56
N PHE A 551 18.67 6.34 -15.25
CA PHE A 551 18.91 5.26 -14.29
C PHE A 551 17.66 4.38 -14.15
N THR A 552 17.53 3.39 -15.03
CA THR A 552 16.36 2.49 -15.10
C THR A 552 16.54 1.17 -14.33
N ASN A 553 17.59 1.07 -13.51
CA ASN A 553 17.91 -0.13 -12.72
C ASN A 553 17.85 -1.45 -13.53
N HIS A 554 18.51 -1.45 -14.70
CA HIS A 554 18.52 -2.58 -15.64
C HIS A 554 17.14 -2.94 -16.20
N ILE A 555 16.29 -1.95 -16.49
CA ILE A 555 15.06 -2.12 -17.27
C ILE A 555 15.17 -1.33 -18.58
N SER A 556 14.75 -1.95 -19.68
CA SER A 556 14.59 -1.29 -20.97
C SER A 556 13.12 -0.93 -21.18
N TYR A 557 12.86 0.35 -21.47
CA TYR A 557 11.54 0.89 -21.79
C TYR A 557 11.48 1.24 -23.29
N ILE A 558 10.44 0.78 -23.97
CA ILE A 558 10.26 0.95 -25.41
C ILE A 558 8.82 1.38 -25.65
N ASP A 559 8.67 2.58 -26.23
CA ASP A 559 7.38 3.15 -26.59
C ASP A 559 7.29 3.35 -28.10
N VAL A 560 6.23 2.83 -28.71
CA VAL A 560 5.94 3.02 -30.13
C VAL A 560 4.62 3.75 -30.29
N GLY A 561 4.69 5.00 -30.73
CA GLY A 561 3.53 5.87 -30.91
C GLY A 561 3.09 5.99 -32.37
N PHE A 562 1.79 5.83 -32.61
CA PHE A 562 1.16 6.00 -33.92
C PHE A 562 0.20 7.19 -33.88
N ASP A 563 0.39 8.13 -34.81
CA ASP A 563 -0.58 9.21 -35.02
C ASP A 563 -1.86 8.63 -35.63
N PHE A 564 -2.97 8.70 -34.89
CA PHE A 564 -4.25 8.12 -35.32
C PHE A 564 -5.22 9.17 -35.88
N SER A 565 -4.75 10.38 -36.18
CA SER A 565 -5.59 11.44 -36.78
C SER A 565 -6.15 11.08 -38.15
N CYS A 566 -5.60 10.06 -38.81
CA CYS A 566 -6.09 9.53 -40.07
C CYS A 566 -7.29 8.59 -39.93
N LEU A 567 -7.63 8.16 -38.70
CA LEU A 567 -8.74 7.24 -38.48
C LEU A 567 -10.08 7.95 -38.69
N PRO A 568 -11.03 7.31 -39.41
CA PRO A 568 -12.40 7.80 -39.49
C PRO A 568 -13.05 7.90 -38.10
N PRO A 569 -13.85 8.95 -37.82
CA PRO A 569 -14.48 9.16 -36.52
C PRO A 569 -15.29 7.97 -36.00
N GLU A 570 -15.91 7.21 -36.89
CA GLU A 570 -16.70 6.02 -36.58
C GLU A 570 -15.90 4.85 -35.98
N LEU A 571 -14.57 4.82 -36.14
CA LEU A 571 -13.70 3.78 -35.58
C LEU A 571 -13.12 4.16 -34.21
N LEU A 572 -13.11 5.46 -33.86
CA LEU A 572 -12.57 5.93 -32.58
C LEU A 572 -13.21 5.25 -31.35
N PRO A 573 -14.53 5.00 -31.30
CA PRO A 573 -15.17 4.35 -30.15
C PRO A 573 -14.68 2.94 -29.86
N LEU A 574 -14.04 2.28 -30.82
CA LEU A 574 -13.52 0.92 -30.68
C LEU A 574 -12.00 0.88 -30.55
N LEU A 575 -11.32 2.03 -30.55
CA LEU A 575 -9.86 2.09 -30.63
C LEU A 575 -9.18 1.57 -29.36
N ASP A 576 -9.75 1.86 -28.19
CA ASP A 576 -9.23 1.35 -26.93
C ASP A 576 -9.40 -0.17 -26.84
N LEU A 577 -10.61 -0.67 -27.14
CA LEU A 577 -10.90 -2.10 -27.24
C LEU A 577 -9.98 -2.81 -28.25
N PHE A 578 -9.70 -2.17 -29.39
CA PHE A 578 -8.74 -2.68 -30.37
C PHE A 578 -7.34 -2.83 -29.76
N GLY A 579 -6.88 -1.86 -28.98
CA GLY A 579 -5.62 -1.92 -28.24
C GLY A 579 -5.55 -3.13 -27.30
N THR A 580 -6.61 -3.37 -26.53
CA THR A 580 -6.73 -4.53 -25.64
C THR A 580 -6.69 -5.83 -26.43
N ILE A 581 -7.42 -5.91 -27.55
CA ILE A 581 -7.44 -7.12 -28.39
C ILE A 581 -6.04 -7.40 -28.96
N VAL A 582 -5.36 -6.43 -29.57
CA VAL A 582 -4.06 -6.69 -30.22
C VAL A 582 -2.94 -7.06 -29.24
N THR A 583 -3.09 -6.68 -27.97
CA THR A 583 -2.16 -7.01 -26.90
C THR A 583 -2.46 -8.35 -26.22
N GLU A 584 -3.59 -9.00 -26.53
CA GLU A 584 -4.01 -10.27 -25.91
C GLU A 584 -4.38 -11.40 -26.87
N ILE A 585 -4.74 -11.11 -28.12
CA ILE A 585 -5.35 -12.10 -29.04
C ILE A 585 -4.35 -13.11 -29.63
N GLY A 586 -3.06 -12.76 -29.58
CA GLY A 586 -1.99 -13.55 -30.18
C GLY A 586 -1.73 -13.25 -31.66
N THR A 587 -0.95 -14.11 -32.29
CA THR A 587 -0.40 -13.92 -33.64
C THR A 587 -0.75 -15.11 -34.52
N LYS A 588 -0.39 -15.08 -35.81
CA LYS A 588 -0.54 -16.25 -36.70
C LYS A 588 0.33 -17.42 -36.24
N ARG A 589 1.39 -17.16 -35.47
CA ARG A 589 2.33 -18.15 -34.94
C ARG A 589 1.92 -18.63 -33.56
N LEU A 590 1.42 -17.73 -32.71
CA LEU A 590 1.13 -17.98 -31.30
C LEU A 590 -0.37 -17.87 -31.04
N SER A 591 -0.97 -18.90 -30.44
CA SER A 591 -2.32 -18.77 -29.88
C SER A 591 -2.34 -17.71 -28.77
N TYR A 592 -3.51 -17.20 -28.39
CA TYR A 592 -3.63 -16.21 -27.31
C TYR A 592 -2.99 -16.70 -25.99
N GLN A 593 -3.09 -17.99 -25.67
CA GLN A 593 -2.48 -18.60 -24.49
C GLN A 593 -0.94 -18.61 -24.57
N GLN A 594 -0.40 -19.01 -25.73
CA GLN A 594 1.04 -19.01 -25.96
C GLN A 594 1.60 -17.58 -25.96
N PHE A 595 0.87 -16.65 -26.55
CA PHE A 595 1.24 -15.24 -26.59
C PHE A 595 1.28 -14.61 -25.20
N ALA A 596 0.23 -14.81 -24.39
CA ALA A 596 0.19 -14.36 -23.01
C ALA A 596 1.34 -14.94 -22.18
N LYS A 597 1.67 -16.21 -22.39
CA LYS A 597 2.81 -16.87 -21.74
C LYS A 597 4.16 -16.26 -22.12
N GLU A 598 4.38 -15.99 -23.40
CA GLU A 598 5.60 -15.34 -23.89
C GLU A 598 5.74 -13.93 -23.30
N ILE A 599 4.67 -13.13 -23.31
CA ILE A 599 4.64 -11.80 -22.69
C ILE A 599 5.01 -11.88 -21.20
N ALA A 600 4.38 -12.78 -20.44
CA ALA A 600 4.64 -12.94 -19.01
C ALA A 600 6.07 -13.41 -18.71
N THR A 601 6.71 -14.10 -19.66
CA THR A 601 8.08 -14.60 -19.49
C THR A 601 9.11 -13.51 -19.77
N CYS A 602 8.95 -12.78 -20.88
CA CYS A 602 10.02 -11.92 -21.41
C CYS A 602 9.78 -10.41 -21.17
N THR A 603 8.61 -10.01 -20.67
CA THR A 603 8.28 -8.60 -20.40
C THR A 603 7.82 -8.39 -18.96
N GLY A 604 8.04 -7.19 -18.43
CA GLY A 604 7.43 -6.75 -17.17
C GLY A 604 6.04 -6.13 -17.37
N SER A 605 5.77 -5.58 -18.55
CA SER A 605 4.44 -5.20 -19.03
C SER A 605 4.48 -5.04 -20.54
N PHE A 606 3.35 -5.32 -21.15
CA PHE A 606 3.07 -5.03 -22.54
C PHE A 606 1.63 -4.51 -22.65
N SER A 607 1.47 -3.23 -22.97
CA SER A 607 0.19 -2.53 -22.88
C SER A 607 0.04 -1.46 -23.97
N HIS A 608 -1.16 -0.91 -24.11
CA HIS A 608 -1.42 0.24 -24.95
C HIS A 608 -1.90 1.44 -24.15
N ALA A 609 -1.85 2.62 -24.75
CA ALA A 609 -2.51 3.81 -24.22
C ALA A 609 -2.93 4.76 -25.35
N LEU A 610 -3.94 5.57 -25.08
CA LEU A 610 -4.41 6.62 -25.98
C LEU A 610 -4.15 7.98 -25.34
N THR A 611 -3.42 8.85 -26.03
CA THR A 611 -3.13 10.19 -25.52
C THR A 611 -3.33 11.22 -26.62
N THR A 612 -3.93 12.35 -26.25
CA THR A 612 -4.07 13.48 -27.17
C THR A 612 -3.22 14.64 -26.69
N TYR A 613 -2.31 15.10 -27.53
CA TYR A 613 -1.41 16.21 -27.24
C TYR A 613 -1.86 17.49 -27.92
N THR A 614 -1.70 18.62 -27.24
CA THR A 614 -1.83 19.97 -27.79
C THR A 614 -0.49 20.68 -27.68
N ARG A 615 -0.15 21.53 -28.66
CA ARG A 615 1.09 22.33 -28.59
C ARG A 615 0.86 23.52 -27.65
N ARG A 616 1.87 23.82 -26.83
CA ARG A 616 1.83 24.93 -25.87
C ARG A 616 1.47 26.28 -26.52
N ASP A 617 2.05 26.56 -27.69
CA ASP A 617 1.88 27.84 -28.40
C ASP A 617 0.73 27.82 -29.42
N ASP A 618 0.02 26.69 -29.54
CA ASP A 618 -1.11 26.51 -30.45
C ASP A 618 -2.17 25.59 -29.80
N PRO A 619 -3.05 26.15 -28.93
CA PRO A 619 -4.05 25.38 -28.18
C PRO A 619 -5.08 24.66 -29.06
N ASP A 620 -5.24 25.09 -30.32
CA ASP A 620 -6.16 24.46 -31.28
C ASP A 620 -5.51 23.28 -32.01
N SER A 621 -4.18 23.16 -31.96
CA SER A 621 -3.48 21.98 -32.46
C SER A 621 -3.88 20.73 -31.69
N THR A 622 -3.99 19.61 -32.40
CA THR A 622 -4.33 18.33 -31.79
C THR A 622 -3.54 17.23 -32.46
N ARG A 623 -2.82 16.45 -31.64
CA ARG A 623 -2.10 15.26 -32.09
C ARG A 623 -2.53 14.05 -31.25
N PRO A 624 -3.46 13.25 -31.76
CA PRO A 624 -3.85 12.00 -31.13
C PRO A 624 -2.81 10.91 -31.40
N VAL A 625 -2.35 10.21 -30.36
CA VAL A 625 -1.33 9.17 -30.46
C VAL A 625 -1.79 7.91 -29.72
N PHE A 626 -1.70 6.77 -30.43
CA PHE A 626 -1.89 5.42 -29.90
C PHE A 626 -0.51 4.88 -29.57
N TRP A 627 -0.27 4.60 -28.30
CA TRP A 627 1.00 4.11 -27.80
C TRP A 627 0.93 2.61 -27.57
N LEU A 628 1.98 1.91 -27.95
CA LEU A 628 2.31 0.59 -27.44
C LEU A 628 3.52 0.73 -26.54
N HIS A 629 3.36 0.26 -25.30
CA HIS A 629 4.36 0.33 -24.24
C HIS A 629 4.90 -1.07 -23.99
N LEU A 630 6.22 -1.19 -23.97
CA LEU A 630 6.92 -2.43 -23.65
C LEU A 630 8.03 -2.14 -22.65
N LYS A 631 8.10 -2.95 -21.60
CA LYS A 631 9.19 -2.91 -20.64
C LYS A 631 9.72 -4.32 -20.38
N CYS A 632 11.03 -4.49 -20.37
CA CYS A 632 11.67 -5.80 -20.20
C CYS A 632 13.05 -5.69 -19.54
N LEU A 633 13.55 -6.82 -19.02
CA LEU A 633 14.95 -6.91 -18.62
C LEU A 633 15.83 -7.02 -19.87
N PRO A 634 17.05 -6.45 -19.88
CA PRO A 634 17.94 -6.46 -21.04
C PRO A 634 18.19 -7.83 -21.67
N ALA A 635 18.23 -8.89 -20.86
CA ALA A 635 18.41 -10.26 -21.34
C ALA A 635 17.27 -10.76 -22.24
N TYR A 636 16.09 -10.15 -22.17
CA TYR A 636 14.89 -10.51 -22.94
C TYR A 636 14.57 -9.51 -24.06
N LEU A 637 15.41 -8.49 -24.26
CA LEU A 637 15.14 -7.39 -25.19
C LEU A 637 14.82 -7.87 -26.62
N ASP A 638 15.65 -8.78 -27.15
CA ASP A 638 15.47 -9.31 -28.52
C ASP A 638 14.14 -10.08 -28.66
N GLN A 639 13.80 -10.90 -27.68
CA GLN A 639 12.55 -11.67 -27.65
C GLN A 639 11.33 -10.74 -27.53
N ALA A 640 11.42 -9.73 -26.67
CA ALA A 640 10.36 -8.74 -26.46
C ALA A 640 10.13 -7.88 -27.72
N LEU A 641 11.19 -7.47 -28.40
CA LEU A 641 11.11 -6.77 -29.70
C LEU A 641 10.53 -7.65 -30.80
N GLN A 642 10.83 -8.95 -30.79
CA GLN A 642 10.24 -9.90 -31.73
C GLN A 642 8.72 -10.02 -31.54
N LEU A 643 8.22 -10.09 -30.31
CA LEU A 643 6.78 -10.09 -30.02
C LEU A 643 6.09 -8.82 -30.53
N LEU A 644 6.70 -7.66 -30.26
CA LEU A 644 6.21 -6.38 -30.75
C LEU A 644 6.16 -6.34 -32.30
N ALA A 645 7.20 -6.84 -32.96
CA ALA A 645 7.24 -6.94 -34.43
C ALA A 645 6.17 -7.89 -34.99
N GLU A 646 5.87 -8.99 -34.28
CA GLU A 646 4.84 -9.93 -34.70
C GLU A 646 3.42 -9.35 -34.64
N ILE A 647 3.13 -8.46 -33.69
CA ILE A 647 1.85 -7.74 -33.66
C ILE A 647 1.67 -6.90 -34.93
N PHE A 648 2.71 -6.18 -35.35
CA PHE A 648 2.63 -5.33 -36.54
C PHE A 648 2.54 -6.12 -37.84
N THR A 649 3.07 -7.33 -37.89
CA THR A 649 3.20 -8.09 -39.14
C THR A 649 2.24 -9.27 -39.27
N SER A 650 1.76 -9.80 -38.14
CA SER A 650 1.14 -11.12 -38.08
C SER A 650 0.08 -11.30 -36.99
N VAL A 651 -0.49 -10.23 -36.43
CA VAL A 651 -1.65 -10.34 -35.52
C VAL A 651 -2.76 -11.19 -36.15
N SER A 652 -3.42 -12.02 -35.34
CA SER A 652 -4.46 -12.95 -35.79
C SER A 652 -5.81 -12.63 -35.14
N PHE A 653 -6.77 -12.15 -35.93
CA PHE A 653 -8.15 -11.94 -35.50
C PHE A 653 -9.06 -13.16 -35.76
N ALA A 654 -8.46 -14.34 -35.99
CA ALA A 654 -9.21 -15.56 -36.31
C ALA A 654 -9.99 -16.10 -35.10
N ASP A 655 -9.52 -15.84 -33.88
CA ASP A 655 -10.15 -16.32 -32.66
C ASP A 655 -11.28 -15.38 -32.21
N THR A 656 -12.43 -15.48 -32.89
CA THR A 656 -13.61 -14.68 -32.58
C THR A 656 -14.22 -14.99 -31.21
N VAL A 657 -13.92 -16.18 -30.66
CA VAL A 657 -14.38 -16.56 -29.31
C VAL A 657 -13.62 -15.74 -28.28
N ARG A 658 -12.28 -15.72 -28.37
CA ARG A 658 -11.46 -14.89 -27.48
C ARG A 658 -11.76 -13.40 -27.61
N ILE A 659 -12.02 -12.90 -28.82
CA ILE A 659 -12.46 -11.51 -29.01
C ILE A 659 -13.76 -11.25 -28.23
N ARG A 660 -14.76 -12.13 -28.33
CA ARG A 660 -16.02 -11.99 -27.59
C ARG A 660 -15.81 -12.00 -26.07
N GLU A 661 -14.92 -12.86 -25.57
CA GLU A 661 -14.56 -12.88 -24.15
C GLU A 661 -13.95 -11.55 -23.70
N ILE A 662 -13.02 -10.99 -24.48
CA ILE A 662 -12.41 -9.69 -24.20
C ILE A 662 -13.48 -8.59 -24.20
N VAL A 663 -14.35 -8.53 -25.22
CA VAL A 663 -15.44 -7.54 -25.27
C VAL A 663 -16.34 -7.62 -24.04
N GLY A 664 -16.76 -8.83 -23.65
CA GLY A 664 -17.60 -9.02 -22.46
C GLY A 664 -16.90 -8.60 -21.17
N ARG A 665 -15.60 -8.87 -21.04
CA ARG A 665 -14.78 -8.44 -19.89
C ARG A 665 -14.66 -6.91 -19.84
N GLU A 666 -14.28 -6.28 -20.96
CA GLU A 666 -14.12 -4.83 -21.03
C GLU A 666 -15.45 -4.11 -20.79
N PHE A 667 -16.58 -4.65 -21.28
CA PHE A 667 -17.90 -4.12 -20.98
C PHE A 667 -18.22 -4.21 -19.48
N ALA A 668 -17.99 -5.37 -18.85
CA ALA A 668 -18.24 -5.54 -17.41
C ALA A 668 -17.40 -4.57 -16.56
N TRP A 669 -16.14 -4.34 -16.94
CA TRP A 669 -15.29 -3.33 -16.31
C TRP A 669 -15.80 -1.91 -16.54
N ALA A 670 -16.17 -1.56 -17.76
CA ALA A 670 -16.71 -0.24 -18.07
C ALA A 670 -18.05 0.03 -17.36
N GLU A 671 -18.92 -0.98 -17.24
CA GLU A 671 -20.18 -0.90 -16.47
C GLU A 671 -19.90 -0.70 -14.98
N HIS A 672 -18.95 -1.47 -14.42
CA HIS A 672 -18.54 -1.30 -13.04
C HIS A 672 -17.97 0.10 -12.77
N SER A 673 -17.03 0.57 -13.60
CA SER A 673 -16.45 1.92 -13.50
C SER A 673 -17.51 3.02 -13.66
N ALA A 674 -18.53 2.82 -14.50
CA ALA A 674 -19.64 3.78 -14.60
C ALA A 674 -20.47 3.86 -13.30
N HIS A 675 -20.54 2.78 -12.52
CA HIS A 675 -21.22 2.74 -11.23
C HIS A 675 -20.36 3.25 -10.07
N SER A 676 -19.07 2.90 -10.04
CA SER A 676 -18.15 3.27 -8.96
C SER A 676 -17.53 4.66 -9.13
N GLU A 677 -17.18 5.03 -10.37
CA GLU A 677 -16.46 6.25 -10.74
C GLU A 677 -17.17 7.02 -11.87
N GLY A 678 -18.52 6.99 -11.86
CA GLY A 678 -19.37 7.51 -12.95
C GLY A 678 -19.20 8.99 -13.29
N TYR A 679 -18.48 9.78 -12.49
CA TYR A 679 -18.20 11.19 -12.76
C TYR A 679 -17.27 11.41 -13.98
N HIS A 680 -16.48 10.40 -14.38
CA HIS A 680 -15.58 10.52 -15.53
C HIS A 680 -16.34 10.71 -16.85
N LEU A 681 -17.44 9.98 -17.03
CA LEU A 681 -18.28 10.03 -18.24
C LEU A 681 -18.89 11.41 -18.55
N PRO A 682 -19.56 12.11 -17.61
CA PRO A 682 -20.03 13.47 -17.87
C PRO A 682 -18.87 14.46 -18.01
N SER A 683 -17.75 14.26 -17.30
CA SER A 683 -16.56 15.13 -17.40
C SER A 683 -15.98 15.13 -18.82
N THR A 684 -15.70 13.96 -19.39
CA THR A 684 -15.20 13.84 -20.77
C THR A 684 -16.19 14.40 -21.79
N ARG A 685 -17.50 14.17 -21.58
CA ARG A 685 -18.55 14.74 -22.43
C ARG A 685 -18.55 16.28 -22.41
N VAL A 686 -18.36 16.90 -21.25
CA VAL A 686 -18.24 18.37 -21.14
C VAL A 686 -16.99 18.87 -21.88
N PHE A 687 -15.83 18.24 -21.67
CA PHE A 687 -14.58 18.64 -22.34
C PHE A 687 -14.64 18.50 -23.86
N ALA A 688 -15.43 17.56 -24.40
CA ALA A 688 -15.67 17.43 -25.84
C ALA A 688 -16.28 18.68 -26.49
N HIS A 689 -17.00 19.50 -25.73
CA HIS A 689 -17.54 20.77 -26.22
C HIS A 689 -16.54 21.92 -26.17
N LEU A 690 -15.37 21.74 -25.54
CA LEU A 690 -14.39 22.80 -25.31
C LEU A 690 -13.20 22.74 -26.28
N SER A 691 -12.84 21.57 -26.81
CA SER A 691 -11.69 21.44 -27.72
C SER A 691 -11.77 20.21 -28.64
N THR A 692 -10.99 20.23 -29.72
CA THR A 692 -10.80 19.06 -30.59
C THR A 692 -10.17 17.89 -29.82
N ALA A 693 -9.22 18.17 -28.92
CA ALA A 693 -8.63 17.15 -28.06
C ALA A 693 -9.66 16.49 -27.13
N GLY A 694 -10.57 17.29 -26.56
CA GLY A 694 -11.70 16.78 -25.78
C GLY A 694 -12.62 15.89 -26.60
N ARG A 695 -12.88 16.21 -27.88
CA ARG A 695 -13.67 15.36 -28.78
C ARG A 695 -13.02 13.99 -29.03
N TYR A 696 -11.70 13.96 -29.24
CA TYR A 696 -10.97 12.69 -29.36
C TYR A 696 -11.07 11.87 -28.07
N ASN A 697 -10.80 12.50 -26.92
CA ASN A 697 -10.84 11.82 -25.63
C ASN A 697 -12.23 11.23 -25.32
N GLU A 698 -13.30 12.00 -25.56
CA GLU A 698 -14.68 11.52 -25.39
C GLU A 698 -15.03 10.40 -26.36
N ALA A 699 -14.56 10.47 -27.61
CA ALA A 699 -14.82 9.44 -28.59
C ALA A 699 -14.17 8.10 -28.24
N VAL A 700 -12.97 8.10 -27.62
CA VAL A 700 -12.22 6.87 -27.30
C VAL A 700 -12.43 6.34 -25.89
N ASN A 701 -12.63 7.22 -24.90
CA ASN A 701 -12.72 6.85 -23.46
C ASN A 701 -13.97 7.42 -22.76
N GLY A 702 -14.85 8.12 -23.50
CA GLY A 702 -16.03 8.75 -22.94
C GLY A 702 -17.30 7.92 -23.08
N VAL A 703 -18.44 8.62 -22.97
CA VAL A 703 -19.76 8.00 -23.11
C VAL A 703 -19.93 7.35 -24.49
N THR A 704 -19.33 7.91 -25.55
CA THR A 704 -19.43 7.37 -26.91
C THR A 704 -18.77 5.99 -27.02
N SER A 705 -17.57 5.79 -26.46
CA SER A 705 -16.92 4.46 -26.47
C SER A 705 -17.62 3.48 -25.55
N TYR A 706 -18.04 3.91 -24.36
CA TYR A 706 -18.83 3.08 -23.44
C TYR A 706 -20.08 2.51 -24.12
N LEU A 707 -20.85 3.35 -24.81
CA LEU A 707 -22.04 2.90 -25.54
C LEU A 707 -21.68 1.96 -26.70
N ALA A 708 -20.59 2.23 -27.43
CA ALA A 708 -20.16 1.35 -28.52
C ALA A 708 -19.75 -0.05 -28.02
N VAL A 709 -19.03 -0.13 -26.89
CA VAL A 709 -18.65 -1.40 -26.25
C VAL A 709 -19.90 -2.10 -25.72
N LYS A 710 -20.84 -1.37 -25.12
CA LYS A 710 -22.13 -1.89 -24.66
C LYS A 710 -23.00 -2.46 -25.78
N ASP A 711 -23.06 -1.79 -26.92
CA ASP A 711 -23.84 -2.25 -28.08
C ASP A 711 -23.19 -3.47 -28.76
N LEU A 712 -21.87 -3.64 -28.58
CA LEU A 712 -21.10 -4.76 -29.11
C LEU A 712 -21.17 -6.01 -28.23
N ALA A 713 -21.27 -5.83 -26.90
CA ALA A 713 -21.40 -6.89 -25.90
C ALA A 713 -22.80 -7.53 -25.90
#